data_AF-A0A9Q1IDC5-F1
#
_entry.id   AF-A0A9Q1IDC5-F1
#
_cell.length_a   1.000
_cell.length_b   1.000
_cell.length_c   1.000
_cell.angle_alpha   90.00
_cell.angle_beta   90.00
_cell.angle_gamma   90.00
#
_symmetry.space_group_name_H-M   'P 1'
#
loop_
_entity.id
_entity.type
_entity.pdbx_description
1 polymer ?
#
loop_
_entity_poly.entity_id
_entity_poly.type
_entity_poly.pdbx_seq_one_letter_code
_entity_poly.pdbx_strand_id
1 'polypeptide(L)'
;MMEDLAEQISVLNSNDDDIAVTADVHVDVGGEVSGVSRSECIESPRTLKRKAEGVQQKLLRCRKKLRIQTQKTRRLKRKVFSLKDITGELQKKLLISTECADLLESINEVPREILTRIQQKRSAKFSEELRQFAITLHFYSPKAYEYVREKFNFALPHTQTIRNWYSSVSADPGFTVASFNALKNHVAEKKKEGKETVCALMIDEIYIHQQVDFGSGQIHGYVDFGTGEIDNTVATQAMVLMVVSINESWKIPFAYFLIASITGKEKANIIRESLCRLHAIGVRVVSLTCDGPSQNFAMVRELGADLNILNMRPYFPHPEDPTLKVHVLLDPCHMLKLLRNAFATAGVLETEDGKQIKWQYIEHLNTLQEKEGLRLGNKLRMAHIQWRKQKMKVHLAAQLFSSSVADALEYCEQELKYPQFRGCAATVQFLRTIDGAFDVLNSRNPLGKGLKAPIKPSTKDRAEAILQRAETCLRGLKVNNGKQLVHMHSTAKKTSIYGFIANGRSALNIYNDLVERPNAPCRYLLTYKLSQDHLELFFAAVRARGGYNNNPNARQFRAAYKRLLVRHQVKTGTGNCLLRDNTDILDSTPAAVNIARRMDVELVEMLLPGDDTIPDLPDVDHLSEYKDAAINYIAGFVVKKLREKVTCMPCSQALTSMEGTHSFLALKDRGGLQKPSKDMVAVCQATERCFQRLLRRNGGKPPQGSGVTLAVVTQVLADCAEKNLFPGLHNHMFDTCVEANHVHILVKMASSWFCKVRLNHLARRATEKFKCKMVRRRLTKLIHFYGE
;
A
#
# COMPACT_ATOMS: atom_id res chain seq x y z
N MET A 1 -24.49 -13.48 50.61
CA MET A 1 -25.15 -12.35 49.90
C MET A 1 -24.77 -12.24 48.40
N MET A 2 -23.63 -12.78 47.95
CA MET A 2 -23.31 -12.94 46.51
C MET A 2 -23.68 -14.33 45.93
N GLU A 3 -24.12 -15.30 46.75
CA GLU A 3 -24.55 -16.62 46.26
C GLU A 3 -26.03 -16.67 45.84
N ASP A 4 -26.95 -16.01 46.55
CA ASP A 4 -28.40 -16.01 46.20
C ASP A 4 -28.75 -15.21 44.93
N LEU A 5 -27.87 -14.31 44.48
CA LEU A 5 -28.11 -13.50 43.28
C LEU A 5 -27.82 -14.28 41.99
N ALA A 6 -27.09 -15.40 42.09
CA ALA A 6 -26.68 -16.22 40.95
C ALA A 6 -27.81 -17.14 40.44
N GLU A 7 -28.75 -17.54 41.29
CA GLU A 7 -29.79 -18.51 40.93
C GLU A 7 -30.99 -17.85 40.20
N GLN A 8 -31.32 -16.59 40.52
CA GLN A 8 -32.51 -15.91 40.01
C GLN A 8 -32.37 -15.29 38.60
N ILE A 9 -31.16 -15.18 38.06
CA ILE A 9 -30.92 -14.64 36.71
C ILE A 9 -31.13 -15.72 35.62
N SER A 10 -31.18 -17.01 35.99
CA SER A 10 -31.22 -18.15 35.06
C SER A 10 -32.55 -18.35 34.30
N VAL A 11 -33.67 -17.75 34.72
CA VAL A 11 -35.00 -18.12 34.18
C VAL A 11 -35.56 -17.12 33.14
N LEU A 12 -35.06 -15.88 33.08
CA LEU A 12 -35.76 -14.78 32.39
C LEU A 12 -35.31 -14.45 30.96
N ASN A 13 -34.36 -15.19 30.37
CA ASN A 13 -33.93 -14.98 28.97
C ASN A 13 -34.60 -15.93 27.95
N SER A 14 -35.71 -16.57 28.33
CA SER A 14 -36.51 -17.34 27.38
C SER A 14 -37.85 -16.62 27.12
N ASN A 15 -38.07 -16.34 25.83
CA ASN A 15 -39.38 -16.14 25.20
C ASN A 15 -39.87 -14.68 25.09
N ASP A 16 -39.26 -13.95 24.16
CA ASP A 16 -39.98 -13.08 23.21
C ASP A 16 -39.67 -13.61 21.79
N ASP A 17 -40.53 -13.26 20.83
CA ASP A 17 -40.80 -13.82 19.49
C ASP A 17 -41.86 -14.95 19.55
N ASP A 18 -43.05 -14.89 18.93
CA ASP A 18 -43.62 -14.05 17.88
C ASP A 18 -45.16 -14.14 17.95
N ILE A 19 -45.91 -13.07 17.63
CA ILE A 19 -47.28 -13.20 17.12
C ILE A 19 -47.57 -12.10 16.09
N ALA A 20 -47.43 -12.45 14.80
CA ALA A 20 -48.18 -11.81 13.73
C ALA A 20 -49.49 -12.58 13.53
N VAL A 21 -50.58 -11.84 13.64
CA VAL A 21 -51.97 -12.31 13.55
C VAL A 21 -52.27 -12.76 12.13
N THR A 22 -52.78 -13.98 11.96
CA THR A 22 -53.67 -14.33 10.85
C THR A 22 -54.88 -15.05 11.42
N ALA A 23 -56.03 -14.41 11.28
CA ALA A 23 -57.31 -15.06 11.33
C ALA A 23 -57.69 -15.36 9.88
N ASP A 24 -57.92 -16.63 9.55
CA ASP A 24 -59.13 -16.99 8.81
C ASP A 24 -59.37 -18.50 8.85
N VAL A 25 -60.65 -18.80 8.89
CA VAL A 25 -61.26 -20.10 9.07
C VAL A 25 -61.14 -20.92 7.79
N HIS A 26 -60.64 -22.15 7.89
CA HIS A 26 -61.03 -23.23 6.98
C HIS A 26 -61.37 -24.47 7.79
N VAL A 27 -62.67 -24.78 7.76
CA VAL A 27 -63.22 -26.09 8.07
C VAL A 27 -63.06 -26.90 6.79
N ASP A 28 -62.35 -28.01 6.83
CA ASP A 28 -62.62 -29.09 5.89
C ASP A 28 -62.54 -30.45 6.58
N VAL A 29 -63.52 -31.26 6.21
CA VAL A 29 -64.00 -32.46 6.90
C VAL A 29 -63.42 -33.67 6.17
N GLY A 30 -62.67 -34.50 6.88
CA GLY A 30 -62.17 -35.76 6.35
C GLY A 30 -61.57 -36.61 7.45
N GLY A 31 -62.34 -37.57 7.96
CA GLY A 31 -61.88 -38.50 8.98
C GLY A 31 -63.01 -39.38 9.45
N GLU A 32 -63.24 -40.47 8.70
CA GLU A 32 -64.23 -41.49 8.97
C GLU A 32 -64.13 -42.08 10.38
N VAL A 33 -65.34 -42.40 10.84
CA VAL A 33 -65.73 -43.03 12.09
C VAL A 33 -65.24 -44.47 12.16
N SER A 34 -64.70 -44.86 13.32
CA SER A 34 -64.87 -46.22 13.82
C SER A 34 -65.04 -46.22 15.35
N GLY A 35 -66.23 -46.63 15.82
CA GLY A 35 -66.39 -47.29 17.12
C GLY A 35 -66.98 -46.48 18.30
N VAL A 36 -68.28 -46.16 18.23
CA VAL A 36 -69.35 -46.35 19.23
C VAL A 36 -68.87 -46.65 20.69
N SER A 37 -69.23 -45.90 21.75
CA SER A 37 -70.60 -45.71 22.25
C SER A 37 -70.75 -44.47 23.15
N ARG A 38 -71.96 -43.94 23.13
CA ARG A 38 -72.44 -42.70 23.74
C ARG A 38 -72.85 -42.95 25.20
N SER A 39 -72.20 -42.31 26.16
CA SER A 39 -72.82 -42.00 27.47
C SER A 39 -72.76 -40.50 27.70
N GLU A 40 -73.92 -39.88 27.54
CA GLU A 40 -74.20 -38.48 27.81
C GLU A 40 -74.07 -38.21 29.32
N CYS A 41 -72.92 -37.69 29.75
CA CYS A 41 -72.88 -36.85 30.95
C CYS A 41 -73.02 -35.40 30.48
N ILE A 42 -74.27 -34.99 30.31
CA ILE A 42 -74.70 -33.60 30.14
C ILE A 42 -74.12 -32.82 31.33
N GLU A 43 -73.00 -32.13 31.14
CA GLU A 43 -72.57 -31.12 32.09
C GLU A 43 -73.72 -30.12 32.20
N SER A 44 -74.37 -30.08 33.37
CA SER A 44 -75.56 -29.24 33.55
C SER A 44 -75.27 -27.81 33.06
N PRO A 45 -76.27 -27.06 32.57
CA PRO A 45 -76.09 -25.65 32.18
C PRO A 45 -75.44 -24.81 33.28
N ARG A 46 -75.59 -25.21 34.56
CA ARG A 46 -74.90 -24.61 35.70
C ARG A 46 -73.40 -24.89 35.73
N THR A 47 -72.96 -26.07 35.32
CA THR A 47 -71.55 -26.48 35.27
C THR A 47 -70.81 -25.76 34.13
N LEU A 48 -71.44 -25.66 32.95
CA LEU A 48 -70.92 -24.89 31.81
C LEU A 48 -70.92 -23.38 32.11
N LYS A 49 -71.96 -22.85 32.76
CA LYS A 49 -71.99 -21.47 33.23
C LYS A 49 -70.88 -21.18 34.24
N ARG A 50 -70.62 -22.08 35.20
CA ARG A 50 -69.49 -21.96 36.14
C ARG A 50 -68.14 -22.00 35.44
N LYS A 51 -67.97 -22.84 34.41
CA LYS A 51 -66.75 -22.87 33.60
C LYS A 51 -66.58 -21.59 32.78
N ALA A 52 -67.64 -21.07 32.17
CA ALA A 52 -67.63 -19.81 31.43
C ALA A 52 -67.31 -18.61 32.35
N GLU A 53 -67.95 -18.54 33.53
CA GLU A 53 -67.65 -17.54 34.57
C GLU A 53 -66.19 -17.67 35.07
N GLY A 54 -65.69 -18.90 35.23
CA GLY A 54 -64.30 -19.17 35.59
C GLY A 54 -63.29 -18.72 34.51
N VAL A 55 -63.62 -18.91 33.23
CA VAL A 55 -62.81 -18.41 32.10
C VAL A 55 -62.87 -16.89 32.03
N GLN A 56 -64.05 -16.28 32.24
CA GLN A 56 -64.23 -14.84 32.24
C GLN A 56 -63.45 -14.17 33.40
N GLN A 57 -63.42 -14.80 34.58
CA GLN A 57 -62.57 -14.37 35.70
C GLN A 57 -61.07 -14.52 35.40
N LYS A 58 -60.65 -15.61 34.75
CA LYS A 58 -59.24 -15.78 34.31
C LYS A 58 -58.83 -14.72 33.29
N LEU A 59 -59.72 -14.38 32.36
CA LEU A 59 -59.50 -13.35 31.33
C LEU A 59 -59.40 -11.95 31.96
N LEU A 60 -60.23 -11.64 32.96
CA LEU A 60 -60.15 -10.43 33.77
C LEU A 60 -58.83 -10.34 34.55
N ARG A 61 -58.36 -11.44 35.16
CA ARG A 61 -57.03 -11.50 35.80
C ARG A 61 -55.89 -11.27 34.82
N CYS A 62 -55.96 -11.86 33.62
CA CYS A 62 -54.92 -11.68 32.59
C CYS A 62 -54.88 -10.24 32.08
N ARG A 63 -56.04 -9.61 31.81
CA ARG A 63 -56.09 -8.17 31.43
C ARG A 63 -55.51 -7.27 32.51
N LYS A 64 -55.77 -7.57 33.79
CA LYS A 64 -55.20 -6.81 34.93
C LYS A 64 -53.69 -6.99 35.02
N LYS A 65 -53.17 -8.22 34.84
CA LYS A 65 -51.72 -8.49 34.79
C LYS A 65 -51.05 -7.78 33.61
N LEU A 66 -51.64 -7.82 32.41
CA LEU A 66 -51.13 -7.15 31.22
C LEU A 66 -51.04 -5.65 31.45
N ARG A 67 -52.09 -5.03 32.00
CA ARG A 67 -52.10 -3.59 32.33
C ARG A 67 -51.00 -3.22 33.32
N ILE A 68 -50.76 -4.03 34.37
CA ILE A 68 -49.68 -3.82 35.34
C ILE A 68 -48.31 -3.94 34.65
N GLN A 69 -48.11 -4.92 33.78
CA GLN A 69 -46.86 -5.09 33.05
C GLN A 69 -46.60 -3.93 32.09
N THR A 70 -47.59 -3.50 31.30
CA THR A 70 -47.45 -2.32 30.43
C THR A 70 -47.12 -1.06 31.23
N GLN A 71 -47.67 -0.93 32.45
CA GLN A 71 -47.38 0.19 33.35
C GLN A 71 -45.96 0.10 33.94
N LYS A 72 -45.46 -1.11 34.26
CA LYS A 72 -44.06 -1.35 34.64
C LYS A 72 -43.11 -0.99 33.49
N THR A 73 -43.40 -1.42 32.26
CA THR A 73 -42.60 -1.07 31.07
C THR A 73 -42.57 0.44 30.82
N ARG A 74 -43.69 1.15 31.00
CA ARG A 74 -43.73 2.62 30.94
C ARG A 74 -42.88 3.28 32.04
N ARG A 75 -42.92 2.77 33.27
CA ARG A 75 -42.08 3.26 34.39
C ARG A 75 -40.59 2.98 34.16
N LEU A 76 -40.24 1.82 33.60
CA LEU A 76 -38.87 1.50 33.19
C LEU A 76 -38.37 2.42 32.07
N LYS A 77 -39.18 2.69 31.05
CA LYS A 77 -38.84 3.68 30.01
C LYS A 77 -38.63 5.08 30.58
N ARG A 78 -39.40 5.50 31.59
CA ARG A 78 -39.15 6.75 32.32
C ARG A 78 -37.86 6.72 33.15
N LYS A 79 -37.49 5.60 33.77
CA LYS A 79 -36.18 5.44 34.46
C LYS A 79 -34.99 5.48 33.49
N VAL A 80 -35.16 5.01 32.26
CA VAL A 80 -34.12 5.14 31.22
C VAL A 80 -33.97 6.60 30.80
N PHE A 81 -35.06 7.37 30.77
CA PHE A 81 -35.00 8.82 30.62
C PHE A 81 -34.30 9.49 31.82
N SER A 82 -34.54 9.00 33.03
CA SER A 82 -33.89 9.52 34.23
C SER A 82 -32.38 9.24 34.32
N LEU A 83 -31.82 8.34 33.50
CA LEU A 83 -30.36 8.19 33.40
C LEU A 83 -29.70 9.40 32.71
N LYS A 84 -30.39 10.05 31.77
CA LYS A 84 -29.98 11.36 31.23
C LYS A 84 -30.14 12.47 32.27
N ASP A 85 -31.18 12.38 33.09
CA ASP A 85 -31.39 13.31 34.21
C ASP A 85 -30.35 13.13 35.31
N ILE A 86 -29.82 11.91 35.53
CA ILE A 86 -28.74 11.64 36.50
C ILE A 86 -27.43 12.28 36.03
N THR A 87 -27.09 12.20 34.74
CA THR A 87 -25.93 12.94 34.19
C THR A 87 -26.10 14.46 34.33
N GLY A 88 -27.33 14.96 34.13
CA GLY A 88 -27.66 16.37 34.38
C GLY A 88 -27.66 16.77 35.87
N GLU A 89 -28.09 15.89 36.77
CA GLU A 89 -28.02 16.08 38.23
C GLU A 89 -26.59 16.07 38.74
N LEU A 90 -25.73 15.21 38.19
CA LEU A 90 -24.31 15.13 38.53
C LEU A 90 -23.53 16.36 38.05
N GLN A 91 -23.90 16.91 36.87
CA GLN A 91 -23.46 18.24 36.42
C GLN A 91 -23.94 19.35 37.37
N LYS A 92 -25.23 19.35 37.76
CA LYS A 92 -25.80 20.34 38.69
C LYS A 92 -25.21 20.27 40.10
N LYS A 93 -24.76 19.10 40.53
CA LYS A 93 -24.11 18.85 41.83
C LYS A 93 -22.59 19.06 41.81
N LEU A 94 -22.01 19.55 40.69
CA LEU A 94 -20.56 19.79 40.51
C LEU A 94 -19.68 18.54 40.70
N LEU A 95 -20.24 17.34 40.54
CA LEU A 95 -19.51 16.09 40.72
C LEU A 95 -18.78 15.62 39.44
N ILE A 96 -19.12 16.19 38.28
CA ILE A 96 -18.52 15.91 36.97
C ILE A 96 -18.44 17.25 36.19
N SER A 97 -17.28 17.58 35.61
CA SER A 97 -17.15 18.78 34.76
C SER A 97 -17.97 18.65 33.47
N THR A 98 -18.38 19.77 32.88
CA THR A 98 -19.03 19.82 31.55
C THR A 98 -18.21 19.08 30.50
N GLU A 99 -16.88 19.25 30.53
CA GLU A 99 -15.94 18.52 29.67
C GLU A 99 -15.98 17.01 29.86
N CYS A 100 -16.14 16.47 31.09
CA CYS A 100 -16.24 15.03 31.32
C CYS A 100 -17.58 14.43 30.87
N ALA A 101 -18.67 15.20 30.94
CA ALA A 101 -19.97 14.77 30.44
C ALA A 101 -19.99 14.71 28.90
N ASP A 102 -19.45 15.73 28.25
CA ASP A 102 -19.25 15.75 26.79
C ASP A 102 -18.29 14.64 26.34
N LEU A 103 -17.24 14.37 27.14
CA LEU A 103 -16.32 13.25 26.89
C LEU A 103 -17.05 11.91 26.94
N LEU A 104 -17.93 11.69 27.93
CA LEU A 104 -18.73 10.46 28.09
C LEU A 104 -19.77 10.27 26.97
N GLU A 105 -20.35 11.34 26.46
CA GLU A 105 -21.25 11.30 25.29
C GLU A 105 -20.50 11.09 23.96
N SER A 106 -19.23 11.53 23.89
CA SER A 106 -18.36 11.38 22.71
C SER A 106 -17.62 10.04 22.60
N ILE A 107 -17.75 9.13 23.57
CA ILE A 107 -17.05 7.84 23.56
C ILE A 107 -17.66 6.94 22.49
N ASN A 108 -16.87 6.61 21.47
CA ASN A 108 -17.19 5.62 20.43
C ASN A 108 -17.68 4.28 21.03
N GLU A 109 -18.47 3.52 20.27
CA GLU A 109 -19.14 2.30 20.73
C GLU A 109 -18.20 1.26 21.37
N VAL A 110 -17.01 1.06 20.79
CA VAL A 110 -16.00 0.09 21.28
C VAL A 110 -15.48 0.42 22.70
N PRO A 111 -14.89 1.60 22.97
CA PRO A 111 -14.45 1.95 24.33
C PRO A 111 -15.59 1.99 25.34
N ARG A 112 -16.81 2.39 24.93
CA ARG A 112 -17.99 2.35 25.79
C ARG A 112 -18.32 0.91 26.22
N GLU A 113 -18.32 -0.04 25.29
CA GLU A 113 -18.59 -1.44 25.59
C GLU A 113 -17.50 -2.06 26.47
N ILE A 114 -16.22 -1.72 26.23
CA ILE A 114 -15.10 -2.15 27.09
C ILE A 114 -15.31 -1.64 28.53
N LEU A 115 -15.61 -0.36 28.71
CA LEU A 115 -15.85 0.24 30.04
C LEU A 115 -17.02 -0.44 30.77
N THR A 116 -18.14 -0.69 30.07
CA THR A 116 -19.29 -1.38 30.66
C THR A 116 -18.95 -2.81 31.08
N ARG A 117 -18.13 -3.54 30.31
CA ARG A 117 -17.67 -4.89 30.68
C ARG A 117 -16.74 -4.91 31.87
N ILE A 118 -15.83 -3.93 31.97
CA ILE A 118 -14.95 -3.76 33.14
C ILE A 118 -15.79 -3.56 34.41
N GLN A 119 -16.83 -2.73 34.33
CA GLN A 119 -17.70 -2.42 35.48
C GLN A 119 -18.63 -3.57 35.87
N GLN A 120 -19.21 -4.28 34.89
CA GLN A 120 -20.31 -5.20 35.14
C GLN A 120 -19.91 -6.69 35.14
N LYS A 121 -18.63 -7.04 34.92
CA LYS A 121 -18.12 -8.43 34.78
C LYS A 121 -19.07 -9.33 33.96
N ARG A 122 -19.63 -8.81 32.87
CA ARG A 122 -20.66 -9.50 32.08
C ARG A 122 -20.08 -10.53 31.12
N SER A 123 -20.67 -11.72 31.07
CA SER A 123 -20.46 -12.77 30.06
C SER A 123 -21.32 -12.57 28.80
N ALA A 124 -21.75 -11.34 28.51
CA ALA A 124 -22.62 -11.05 27.38
C ALA A 124 -21.92 -11.25 26.02
N LYS A 125 -22.70 -11.62 24.99
CA LYS A 125 -22.23 -11.73 23.59
C LYS A 125 -21.47 -10.46 23.19
N PHE A 126 -20.36 -10.63 22.48
CA PHE A 126 -19.57 -9.52 21.95
C PHE A 126 -20.31 -8.86 20.77
N SER A 127 -20.35 -7.53 20.73
CA SER A 127 -20.81 -6.81 19.53
C SER A 127 -19.93 -7.13 18.32
N GLU A 128 -20.44 -6.89 17.12
CA GLU A 128 -19.65 -7.09 15.91
C GLU A 128 -18.49 -6.09 15.85
N GLU A 129 -18.70 -4.84 16.31
CA GLU A 129 -17.70 -3.78 16.36
C GLU A 129 -16.53 -4.14 17.29
N LEU A 130 -16.82 -4.66 18.49
CA LEU A 130 -15.79 -5.10 19.43
C LEU A 130 -15.12 -6.40 18.97
N ARG A 131 -15.87 -7.31 18.35
CA ARG A 131 -15.30 -8.50 17.70
C ARG A 131 -14.28 -8.09 16.63
N GLN A 132 -14.62 -7.16 15.76
CA GLN A 132 -13.73 -6.61 14.75
C GLN A 132 -12.50 -5.93 15.37
N PHE A 133 -12.69 -5.13 16.42
CA PHE A 133 -11.59 -4.52 17.17
C PHE A 133 -10.65 -5.55 17.80
N ALA A 134 -11.18 -6.57 18.46
CA ALA A 134 -10.40 -7.60 19.13
C ALA A 134 -9.62 -8.48 18.13
N ILE A 135 -10.29 -8.91 17.05
CA ILE A 135 -9.67 -9.59 15.91
C ILE A 135 -8.56 -8.72 15.32
N THR A 136 -8.81 -7.43 15.17
CA THR A 136 -7.87 -6.43 14.64
C THR A 136 -6.61 -6.30 15.50
N LEU A 137 -6.79 -6.09 16.80
CA LEU A 137 -5.68 -5.89 17.70
C LEU A 137 -4.85 -7.18 17.84
N HIS A 138 -5.51 -8.34 17.96
CA HIS A 138 -4.86 -9.64 17.98
C HIS A 138 -4.11 -9.94 16.68
N PHE A 139 -4.64 -9.50 15.53
CA PHE A 139 -3.96 -9.64 14.25
C PHE A 139 -2.68 -8.78 14.19
N TYR A 140 -2.69 -7.54 14.70
CA TYR A 140 -1.50 -6.68 14.67
C TYR A 140 -0.38 -7.20 15.57
N SER A 141 -0.73 -7.65 16.77
CA SER A 141 0.22 -8.28 17.68
C SER A 141 -0.54 -9.08 18.73
N PRO A 142 -0.45 -10.42 18.74
CA PRO A 142 -1.02 -11.24 19.80
C PRO A 142 -0.49 -10.84 21.18
N LYS A 143 0.79 -10.47 21.28
CA LYS A 143 1.41 -9.99 22.52
C LYS A 143 0.82 -8.66 22.99
N ALA A 144 0.62 -7.72 22.06
CA ALA A 144 -0.01 -6.43 22.42
C ALA A 144 -1.47 -6.64 22.80
N TYR A 145 -2.18 -7.55 22.12
CA TYR A 145 -3.54 -7.92 22.46
C TYR A 145 -3.63 -8.54 23.86
N GLU A 146 -2.76 -9.48 24.20
CA GLU A 146 -2.69 -10.09 25.53
C GLU A 146 -2.42 -9.03 26.61
N TYR A 147 -1.43 -8.17 26.39
CA TYR A 147 -1.13 -7.04 27.28
C TYR A 147 -2.35 -6.12 27.46
N VAL A 148 -2.98 -5.70 26.37
CA VAL A 148 -4.16 -4.82 26.42
C VAL A 148 -5.32 -5.52 27.14
N ARG A 149 -5.54 -6.80 26.84
CA ARG A 149 -6.57 -7.62 27.49
C ARG A 149 -6.34 -7.72 29.00
N GLU A 150 -5.11 -7.92 29.44
CA GLU A 150 -4.74 -7.92 30.86
C GLU A 150 -4.96 -6.54 31.51
N LYS A 151 -4.53 -5.46 30.85
CA LYS A 151 -4.68 -4.09 31.35
C LYS A 151 -6.14 -3.62 31.44
N PHE A 152 -7.02 -4.13 30.58
CA PHE A 152 -8.46 -3.85 30.63
C PHE A 152 -9.26 -4.93 31.39
N ASN A 153 -8.69 -5.51 32.46
CA ASN A 153 -9.37 -6.47 33.35
C ASN A 153 -10.08 -7.62 32.60
N PHE A 154 -9.47 -8.13 31.53
CA PHE A 154 -10.01 -9.19 30.69
C PHE A 154 -11.36 -8.89 30.01
N ALA A 155 -11.68 -7.60 29.82
CA ALA A 155 -12.89 -7.16 29.11
C ALA A 155 -12.89 -7.50 27.61
N LEU A 156 -11.72 -7.81 27.04
CA LEU A 156 -11.57 -8.27 25.66
C LEU A 156 -11.72 -9.80 25.54
N PRO A 157 -12.23 -10.30 24.40
CA PRO A 157 -12.42 -11.73 24.14
C PRO A 157 -11.19 -12.58 24.45
N HIS A 158 -11.39 -13.81 24.90
CA HIS A 158 -10.27 -14.74 25.02
C HIS A 158 -9.72 -15.08 23.63
N THR A 159 -8.42 -15.40 23.53
CA THR A 159 -7.80 -15.81 22.25
C THR A 159 -8.48 -17.04 21.65
N GLN A 160 -9.01 -17.93 22.48
CA GLN A 160 -9.83 -19.06 22.04
C GLN A 160 -11.15 -18.62 21.39
N THR A 161 -11.83 -17.61 21.94
CA THR A 161 -13.03 -17.03 21.34
C THR A 161 -12.71 -16.45 19.96
N ILE A 162 -11.57 -15.76 19.84
CA ILE A 162 -11.08 -15.25 18.55
C ILE A 162 -10.82 -16.41 17.57
N ARG A 163 -10.18 -17.51 18.01
CA ARG A 163 -9.95 -18.70 17.16
C ARG A 163 -11.26 -19.33 16.70
N ASN A 164 -12.27 -19.41 17.56
CA ASN A 164 -13.60 -19.92 17.24
C ASN A 164 -14.31 -19.01 16.22
N TRP A 165 -14.14 -17.70 16.29
CA TRP A 165 -14.69 -16.81 15.26
C TRP A 165 -14.08 -17.07 13.89
N TYR A 166 -12.78 -17.37 13.83
CA TYR A 166 -12.16 -17.79 12.59
C TYR A 166 -12.65 -19.17 12.13
N SER A 167 -12.99 -20.12 13.01
CA SER A 167 -13.34 -21.48 12.58
C SER A 167 -14.50 -21.53 11.59
N SER A 168 -15.46 -20.61 11.70
CA SER A 168 -16.63 -20.48 10.81
C SER A 168 -16.32 -20.26 9.32
N VAL A 169 -15.12 -19.75 8.97
CA VAL A 169 -14.73 -19.48 7.58
C VAL A 169 -13.88 -20.63 7.04
N SER A 170 -14.41 -21.45 6.12
CA SER A 170 -13.55 -22.38 5.38
C SER A 170 -12.61 -21.57 4.47
N ALA A 171 -11.35 -22.00 4.47
CA ALA A 171 -10.28 -21.38 3.70
C ALA A 171 -9.39 -22.49 3.12
N ASP A 172 -10.02 -23.58 2.69
CA ASP A 172 -9.35 -24.71 2.06
C ASP A 172 -8.83 -24.33 0.66
N PRO A 173 -7.84 -25.07 0.12
CA PRO A 173 -7.40 -24.87 -1.25
C PRO A 173 -8.57 -24.99 -2.23
N GLY A 174 -8.50 -24.26 -3.34
CA GLY A 174 -9.57 -24.12 -4.31
C GLY A 174 -10.20 -22.73 -4.33
N PHE A 175 -11.42 -22.67 -4.86
CA PHE A 175 -12.23 -21.46 -4.92
C PHE A 175 -12.84 -21.15 -3.54
N THR A 176 -12.56 -19.96 -3.02
CA THR A 176 -13.00 -19.55 -1.69
C THR A 176 -14.46 -19.09 -1.72
N VAL A 177 -15.36 -19.92 -1.19
CA VAL A 177 -16.81 -19.63 -1.13
C VAL A 177 -17.12 -18.30 -0.43
N ALA A 178 -16.43 -18.00 0.67
CA ALA A 178 -16.62 -16.75 1.41
C ALA A 178 -16.33 -15.51 0.53
N SER A 179 -15.28 -15.55 -0.28
CA SER A 179 -14.93 -14.46 -1.20
C SER A 179 -15.98 -14.27 -2.29
N PHE A 180 -16.52 -15.36 -2.86
CA PHE A 180 -17.58 -15.27 -3.86
C PHE A 180 -18.90 -14.75 -3.28
N ASN A 181 -19.25 -15.13 -2.04
CA ASN A 181 -20.43 -14.59 -1.36
C ASN A 181 -20.30 -13.08 -1.11
N ALA A 182 -19.12 -12.62 -0.67
CA ALA A 182 -18.84 -11.20 -0.49
C ALA A 182 -18.94 -10.43 -1.82
N LEU A 183 -18.34 -10.96 -2.89
CA LEU A 183 -18.44 -10.38 -4.23
C LEU A 183 -19.89 -10.33 -4.74
N LYS A 184 -20.66 -11.41 -4.57
CA LYS A 184 -22.06 -11.49 -5.00
C LYS A 184 -22.92 -10.44 -4.31
N ASN A 185 -22.76 -10.26 -2.99
CA ASN A 185 -23.49 -9.24 -2.23
C ASN A 185 -23.13 -7.83 -2.71
N HIS A 186 -21.83 -7.57 -2.90
CA HIS A 186 -21.35 -6.28 -3.38
C HIS A 186 -21.85 -5.96 -4.80
N VAL A 187 -21.82 -6.92 -5.73
CA VAL A 187 -22.36 -6.74 -7.08
C VAL A 187 -23.86 -6.47 -7.02
N ALA A 188 -24.61 -7.16 -6.16
CA ALA A 188 -26.04 -6.92 -6.00
C ALA A 188 -26.35 -5.50 -5.50
N GLU A 189 -25.56 -4.97 -4.57
CA GLU A 189 -25.66 -3.58 -4.10
C GLU A 189 -25.35 -2.59 -5.23
N LYS A 190 -24.26 -2.80 -5.98
CA LYS A 190 -23.86 -1.90 -7.07
C LYS A 190 -24.83 -1.90 -8.24
N LYS A 191 -25.42 -3.05 -8.53
CA LYS A 191 -26.45 -3.18 -9.54
C LYS A 191 -27.70 -2.37 -9.19
N LYS A 192 -28.06 -2.25 -7.90
CA LYS A 192 -29.14 -1.34 -7.44
C LYS A 192 -28.81 0.14 -7.68
N GLU A 193 -27.53 0.51 -7.61
CA GLU A 193 -27.04 1.87 -7.93
C GLU A 193 -26.89 2.11 -9.46
N GLY A 194 -27.19 1.12 -10.30
CA GLY A 194 -26.98 1.20 -11.77
C GLY A 194 -25.51 1.19 -12.19
N LYS A 195 -24.60 0.68 -11.34
CA LYS A 195 -23.16 0.63 -11.60
C LYS A 195 -22.69 -0.80 -11.87
N GLU A 196 -21.78 -0.94 -12.82
CA GLU A 196 -21.07 -2.21 -13.07
C GLU A 196 -19.94 -2.42 -12.06
N THR A 197 -19.65 -3.68 -11.72
CA THR A 197 -18.45 -4.03 -10.95
C THR A 197 -17.35 -4.48 -11.90
N VAL A 198 -16.30 -3.67 -12.04
CA VAL A 198 -15.21 -3.90 -13.01
C VAL A 198 -13.92 -4.23 -12.30
N CYS A 199 -13.30 -5.36 -12.64
CA CYS A 199 -12.12 -5.88 -11.97
C CYS A 199 -10.97 -6.26 -12.93
N ALA A 200 -9.75 -6.17 -12.41
CA ALA A 200 -8.55 -6.81 -12.96
C ALA A 200 -8.30 -8.13 -12.22
N LEU A 201 -8.04 -9.20 -12.96
CA LEU A 201 -7.64 -10.50 -12.42
C LEU A 201 -6.11 -10.62 -12.39
N MET A 202 -5.57 -11.03 -11.26
CA MET A 202 -4.13 -11.22 -11.05
C MET A 202 -3.87 -12.66 -10.62
N ILE A 203 -2.78 -13.22 -11.13
CA ILE A 203 -2.29 -14.57 -10.77
C ILE A 203 -0.80 -14.50 -10.48
N ASP A 204 -0.36 -15.11 -9.38
CA ASP A 204 1.06 -15.24 -9.05
C ASP A 204 1.27 -16.42 -8.08
N GLU A 205 2.51 -16.90 -7.99
CA GLU A 205 2.90 -18.01 -7.12
C GLU A 205 3.83 -17.56 -6.00
N ILE A 206 3.65 -18.18 -4.82
CA ILE A 206 4.57 -18.04 -3.69
C ILE A 206 5.14 -19.41 -3.30
N TYR A 207 6.46 -19.50 -3.19
CA TYR A 207 7.11 -20.67 -2.61
C TYR A 207 6.72 -20.85 -1.15
N ILE A 208 6.41 -22.10 -0.78
CA ILE A 208 6.09 -22.51 0.58
C ILE A 208 7.11 -23.55 1.05
N HIS A 209 7.24 -23.70 2.36
CA HIS A 209 8.09 -24.74 2.94
C HIS A 209 7.46 -26.11 2.69
N GLN A 210 8.21 -27.00 2.04
CA GLN A 210 7.80 -28.36 1.72
C GLN A 210 7.75 -29.19 3.01
N GLN A 211 6.54 -29.43 3.50
CA GLN A 211 6.32 -30.16 4.74
C GLN A 211 4.92 -30.76 4.71
N VAL A 212 4.83 -32.05 5.05
CA VAL A 212 3.57 -32.74 5.26
C VAL A 212 3.26 -32.75 6.76
N ASP A 213 2.12 -32.20 7.15
CA ASP A 213 1.66 -32.09 8.52
C ASP A 213 0.32 -32.81 8.68
N PHE A 214 0.18 -33.63 9.71
CA PHE A 214 -1.11 -34.17 10.13
C PHE A 214 -1.75 -33.27 11.21
N GLY A 215 -3.00 -32.87 11.01
CA GLY A 215 -3.73 -32.04 11.99
C GLY A 215 -5.23 -32.10 11.78
N SER A 216 -5.99 -32.14 12.89
CA SER A 216 -7.46 -32.18 12.85
C SER A 216 -8.05 -33.32 12.00
N GLY A 217 -7.37 -34.47 11.98
CA GLY A 217 -7.80 -35.65 11.20
C GLY A 217 -7.53 -35.55 9.70
N GLN A 218 -6.82 -34.52 9.23
CA GLN A 218 -6.49 -34.31 7.81
C GLN A 218 -4.98 -34.19 7.61
N ILE A 219 -4.52 -34.62 6.44
CA ILE A 219 -3.14 -34.42 6.01
C ILE A 219 -3.06 -33.11 5.21
N HIS A 220 -2.08 -32.27 5.53
CA HIS A 220 -1.80 -31.02 4.84
C HIS A 220 -0.38 -31.05 4.25
N GLY A 221 -0.14 -30.36 3.14
CA GLY A 221 1.20 -30.23 2.53
C GLY A 221 1.33 -30.86 1.15
N TYR A 222 0.32 -31.59 0.72
CA TYR A 222 0.23 -32.17 -0.62
C TYR A 222 -0.37 -31.18 -1.64
N VAL A 223 -0.21 -31.50 -2.92
CA VAL A 223 -0.86 -30.80 -4.03
C VAL A 223 -2.37 -30.94 -3.88
N ASP A 224 -3.07 -29.80 -3.95
CA ASP A 224 -4.50 -29.70 -3.67
C ASP A 224 -5.11 -28.58 -4.53
N PHE A 225 -5.98 -29.00 -5.44
CA PHE A 225 -6.74 -28.11 -6.34
C PHE A 225 -8.14 -27.76 -5.80
N GLY A 226 -8.52 -28.26 -4.63
CA GLY A 226 -9.83 -28.03 -4.03
C GLY A 226 -10.97 -28.83 -4.67
N THR A 227 -10.65 -29.91 -5.40
CA THR A 227 -11.61 -30.82 -6.02
C THR A 227 -11.97 -32.02 -5.13
N GLY A 228 -11.31 -32.17 -3.98
CA GLY A 228 -11.47 -33.31 -3.06
C GLY A 228 -10.48 -34.45 -3.33
N GLU A 229 -9.76 -34.42 -4.45
CA GLU A 229 -8.66 -35.34 -4.75
C GLU A 229 -7.33 -34.69 -4.33
N ILE A 230 -6.61 -35.35 -3.42
CA ILE A 230 -5.29 -34.92 -2.96
C ILE A 230 -4.24 -35.76 -3.69
N ASP A 231 -3.34 -35.10 -4.41
CA ASP A 231 -2.21 -35.76 -5.07
C ASP A 231 -1.11 -35.99 -4.03
N ASN A 232 -0.58 -37.22 -3.94
CA ASN A 232 0.48 -37.61 -2.99
C ASN A 232 1.82 -36.88 -3.20
N THR A 233 1.91 -35.97 -4.17
CA THR A 233 3.05 -35.09 -4.41
C THR A 233 3.07 -33.92 -3.43
N VAL A 234 4.20 -33.68 -2.77
CA VAL A 234 4.37 -32.55 -1.83
C VAL A 234 4.31 -31.22 -2.58
N ALA A 235 3.47 -30.30 -2.11
CA ALA A 235 3.34 -28.97 -2.69
C ALA A 235 4.60 -28.11 -2.42
N THR A 236 5.08 -27.45 -3.47
CA THR A 236 6.25 -26.57 -3.41
C THR A 236 5.86 -25.10 -3.42
N GLN A 237 4.67 -24.78 -3.93
CA GLN A 237 4.17 -23.44 -4.13
C GLN A 237 2.67 -23.34 -3.81
N ALA A 238 2.22 -22.13 -3.50
CA ALA A 238 0.81 -21.76 -3.49
C ALA A 238 0.55 -20.74 -4.61
N MET A 239 -0.33 -21.10 -5.55
CA MET A 239 -0.77 -20.22 -6.64
C MET A 239 -2.02 -19.48 -6.19
N VAL A 240 -2.00 -18.14 -6.18
CA VAL A 240 -3.11 -17.32 -5.66
C VAL A 240 -3.73 -16.50 -6.78
N LEU A 241 -5.05 -16.45 -6.81
CA LEU A 241 -5.80 -15.58 -7.69
C LEU A 241 -6.49 -14.49 -6.87
N MET A 242 -6.35 -13.25 -7.35
CA MET A 242 -6.91 -12.07 -6.72
C MET A 242 -7.58 -11.19 -7.77
N VAL A 243 -8.75 -10.66 -7.43
CA VAL A 243 -9.38 -9.59 -8.21
C VAL A 243 -9.15 -8.25 -7.52
N VAL A 244 -8.89 -7.21 -8.32
CA VAL A 244 -8.74 -5.83 -7.87
C VAL A 244 -9.76 -4.98 -8.62
N SER A 245 -10.58 -4.22 -7.89
CA SER A 245 -11.56 -3.32 -8.50
C SER A 245 -10.85 -2.16 -9.21
N ILE A 246 -11.28 -1.89 -10.43
CA ILE A 246 -10.76 -0.78 -11.25
C ILE A 246 -11.55 0.49 -10.95
N ASN A 247 -12.86 0.40 -10.85
CA ASN A 247 -13.75 1.54 -10.60
C ASN A 247 -13.85 1.92 -9.11
N GLU A 248 -13.49 1.02 -8.19
CA GLU A 248 -13.50 1.25 -6.75
C GLU A 248 -12.17 0.87 -6.09
N SER A 249 -12.02 1.13 -4.79
CA SER A 249 -10.76 0.94 -4.06
C SER A 249 -10.78 -0.32 -3.19
N TRP A 250 -11.05 -1.47 -3.80
CA TRP A 250 -10.99 -2.76 -3.10
C TRP A 250 -10.29 -3.86 -3.90
N LYS A 251 -9.83 -4.90 -3.20
CA LYS A 251 -9.26 -6.14 -3.77
C LYS A 251 -9.71 -7.36 -2.98
N ILE A 252 -9.72 -8.56 -3.54
CA ILE A 252 -10.01 -9.76 -2.74
C ILE A 252 -9.33 -10.99 -3.36
N PRO A 253 -8.54 -11.75 -2.57
CA PRO A 253 -8.12 -13.07 -3.00
C PRO A 253 -9.34 -13.99 -2.97
N PHE A 254 -9.60 -14.68 -4.07
CA PHE A 254 -10.82 -15.49 -4.20
C PHE A 254 -10.53 -16.96 -4.46
N ALA A 255 -9.27 -17.32 -4.75
CA ALA A 255 -8.85 -18.70 -4.85
C ALA A 255 -7.36 -18.84 -4.53
N TYR A 256 -6.96 -19.99 -4.01
CA TYR A 256 -5.57 -20.42 -4.01
C TYR A 256 -5.47 -21.92 -4.21
N PHE A 257 -4.40 -22.38 -4.85
CA PHE A 257 -4.16 -23.80 -5.14
C PHE A 257 -2.76 -24.19 -4.66
N LEU A 258 -2.62 -25.37 -4.07
CA LEU A 258 -1.32 -25.91 -3.67
C LEU A 258 -0.77 -26.74 -4.83
N ILE A 259 0.40 -26.36 -5.35
CA ILE A 259 0.97 -26.95 -6.56
C ILE A 259 2.43 -27.33 -6.35
N ALA A 260 2.88 -28.36 -7.07
CA ALA A 260 4.31 -28.71 -7.19
C ALA A 260 4.86 -28.23 -8.54
N SER A 261 4.10 -28.51 -9.61
CA SER A 261 4.31 -27.97 -10.95
C SER A 261 2.96 -27.91 -11.65
N ILE A 262 2.80 -26.99 -12.61
CA ILE A 262 1.58 -26.87 -13.39
C ILE A 262 1.92 -26.44 -14.83
N THR A 263 1.23 -27.04 -15.79
CA THR A 263 1.40 -26.71 -17.21
C THR A 263 0.65 -25.42 -17.58
N GLY A 264 1.05 -24.80 -18.69
CA GLY A 264 0.35 -23.63 -19.21
C GLY A 264 -1.13 -23.91 -19.53
N LYS A 265 -1.44 -25.14 -19.97
CA LYS A 265 -2.81 -25.58 -20.30
C LYS A 265 -3.69 -25.71 -19.05
N GLU A 266 -3.17 -26.32 -17.98
CA GLU A 266 -3.87 -26.42 -16.70
C GLU A 266 -4.11 -25.04 -16.08
N LYS A 267 -3.11 -24.16 -16.10
CA LYS A 267 -3.28 -22.75 -15.70
C LYS A 267 -4.38 -22.07 -16.51
N ALA A 268 -4.40 -22.26 -17.83
CA ALA A 268 -5.43 -21.68 -18.69
C ALA A 268 -6.84 -22.20 -18.33
N ASN A 269 -6.99 -23.48 -18.00
CA ASN A 269 -8.27 -24.04 -17.54
C ASN A 269 -8.74 -23.40 -16.24
N ILE A 270 -7.86 -23.23 -15.26
CA ILE A 270 -8.18 -22.57 -13.99
C ILE A 270 -8.62 -21.12 -14.22
N ILE A 271 -7.95 -20.39 -15.13
CA ILE A 271 -8.33 -19.02 -15.49
C ILE A 271 -9.70 -18.99 -16.19
N ARG A 272 -9.97 -19.89 -17.16
CA ARG A 272 -11.29 -19.96 -17.82
C ARG A 272 -12.39 -20.19 -16.79
N GLU A 273 -12.23 -21.17 -15.91
CA GLU A 273 -13.17 -21.46 -14.83
C GLU A 273 -13.37 -20.25 -13.89
N SER A 274 -12.29 -19.56 -13.55
CA SER A 274 -12.34 -18.34 -12.72
C SER A 274 -13.15 -17.24 -13.41
N LEU A 275 -12.94 -17.03 -14.71
CA LEU A 275 -13.69 -16.04 -15.50
C LEU A 275 -15.17 -16.39 -15.58
N CYS A 276 -15.52 -17.66 -15.85
CA CYS A 276 -16.91 -18.12 -15.88
C CYS A 276 -17.61 -17.88 -14.53
N ARG A 277 -16.98 -18.25 -13.41
CA ARG A 277 -17.54 -18.05 -12.06
C ARG A 277 -17.70 -16.57 -11.70
N LEU A 278 -16.74 -15.73 -12.05
CA LEU A 278 -16.80 -14.28 -11.80
C LEU A 278 -17.88 -13.63 -12.67
N HIS A 279 -18.03 -14.05 -13.92
CA HIS A 279 -19.07 -13.56 -14.81
C HIS A 279 -20.47 -13.96 -14.32
N ALA A 280 -20.65 -15.19 -13.84
CA ALA A 280 -21.91 -15.67 -13.30
C ALA A 280 -22.42 -14.85 -12.09
N ILE A 281 -21.53 -14.28 -11.28
CA ILE A 281 -21.89 -13.39 -10.17
C ILE A 281 -22.04 -11.92 -10.59
N GLY A 282 -21.81 -11.58 -11.86
CA GLY A 282 -21.92 -10.23 -12.42
C GLY A 282 -20.65 -9.37 -12.28
N VAL A 283 -19.48 -9.97 -12.02
CA VAL A 283 -18.20 -9.25 -12.05
C VAL A 283 -17.66 -9.24 -13.47
N ARG A 284 -17.35 -8.05 -13.98
CA ARG A 284 -16.71 -7.87 -15.29
C ARG A 284 -15.20 -7.83 -15.15
N VAL A 285 -14.53 -8.90 -15.59
CA VAL A 285 -13.06 -8.96 -15.64
C VAL A 285 -12.56 -8.40 -16.96
N VAL A 286 -11.69 -7.39 -16.92
CA VAL A 286 -11.17 -6.74 -18.14
C VAL A 286 -9.72 -7.05 -18.44
N SER A 287 -8.98 -7.55 -17.46
CA SER A 287 -7.57 -7.87 -17.63
C SER A 287 -7.14 -9.08 -16.85
N LEU A 288 -6.16 -9.79 -17.40
CA LEU A 288 -5.38 -10.82 -16.74
C LEU A 288 -3.93 -10.35 -16.62
N THR A 289 -3.45 -10.17 -15.39
CA THR A 289 -2.07 -9.79 -15.13
C THR A 289 -1.29 -10.97 -14.57
N CYS A 290 -0.22 -11.35 -15.26
CA CYS A 290 0.66 -12.45 -14.88
C CYS A 290 2.15 -12.06 -14.98
N ASP A 291 3.02 -12.91 -14.43
CA ASP A 291 4.46 -12.68 -14.45
C ASP A 291 5.09 -13.18 -15.77
N GLY A 292 6.36 -12.85 -16.04
CA GLY A 292 7.03 -13.18 -17.31
C GLY A 292 7.62 -14.60 -17.59
N PRO A 293 7.41 -15.68 -16.80
CA PRO A 293 7.93 -17.02 -17.12
C PRO A 293 7.33 -17.64 -18.40
N SER A 294 8.07 -18.54 -19.04
CA SER A 294 7.64 -19.27 -20.26
C SER A 294 6.30 -20.01 -20.11
N GLN A 295 6.02 -20.54 -18.93
CA GLN A 295 4.74 -21.20 -18.61
C GLN A 295 3.55 -20.24 -18.73
N ASN A 296 3.71 -18.98 -18.30
CA ASN A 296 2.66 -17.97 -18.41
C ASN A 296 2.45 -17.55 -19.87
N PHE A 297 3.49 -17.54 -20.71
CA PHE A 297 3.34 -17.37 -22.17
C PHE A 297 2.61 -18.54 -22.82
N ALA A 298 2.81 -19.78 -22.35
CA ALA A 298 2.03 -20.92 -22.81
C ALA A 298 0.56 -20.77 -22.41
N MET A 299 0.27 -20.42 -21.16
CA MET A 299 -1.09 -20.12 -20.68
C MET A 299 -1.78 -19.04 -21.52
N VAL A 300 -1.11 -17.92 -21.79
CA VAL A 300 -1.67 -16.81 -22.58
C VAL A 300 -2.02 -17.24 -24.01
N ARG A 301 -1.18 -18.08 -24.63
CA ARG A 301 -1.45 -18.65 -25.96
C ARG A 301 -2.64 -19.60 -25.94
N GLU A 302 -2.73 -20.47 -24.93
CA GLU A 302 -3.87 -21.38 -24.73
C GLU A 302 -5.19 -20.63 -24.53
N LEU A 303 -5.15 -19.45 -23.89
CA LEU A 303 -6.32 -18.58 -23.75
C LEU A 303 -6.72 -17.87 -25.06
N GLY A 304 -5.84 -17.87 -26.08
CA GLY A 304 -6.12 -17.30 -27.41
C GLY A 304 -5.55 -15.90 -27.66
N ALA A 305 -4.63 -15.42 -26.80
CA ALA A 305 -3.93 -14.15 -27.02
C ALA A 305 -2.54 -14.37 -27.65
N ASP A 306 -2.13 -13.46 -28.53
CA ASP A 306 -0.83 -13.51 -29.21
C ASP A 306 0.07 -12.36 -28.74
N LEU A 307 1.19 -12.72 -28.10
CA LEU A 307 2.21 -11.78 -27.63
C LEU A 307 3.40 -11.66 -28.61
N ASN A 308 3.30 -12.24 -29.81
CA ASN A 308 4.32 -12.08 -30.85
C ASN A 308 4.39 -10.63 -31.30
N ILE A 309 5.60 -10.08 -31.39
CA ILE A 309 5.84 -8.67 -31.67
C ILE A 309 5.27 -8.22 -33.02
N LEU A 310 5.24 -9.09 -34.04
CA LEU A 310 4.77 -8.74 -35.38
C LEU A 310 3.25 -8.54 -35.40
N ASN A 311 2.49 -9.47 -34.83
CA ASN A 311 1.02 -9.49 -34.84
C ASN A 311 0.46 -9.50 -33.41
N MET A 312 0.98 -8.62 -32.55
CA MET A 312 0.64 -8.63 -31.13
C MET A 312 -0.83 -8.28 -30.91
N ARG A 313 -1.58 -9.28 -30.43
CA ARG A 313 -2.97 -9.19 -29.97
C ARG A 313 -3.01 -9.58 -28.49
N PRO A 314 -2.73 -8.64 -27.58
CA PRO A 314 -2.59 -8.94 -26.15
C PRO A 314 -3.96 -9.01 -25.46
N TYR A 315 -4.91 -9.73 -26.06
CA TYR A 315 -6.24 -9.96 -25.49
C TYR A 315 -6.85 -11.23 -26.07
N PHE A 316 -7.78 -11.81 -25.33
CA PHE A 316 -8.60 -12.94 -25.76
C PHE A 316 -10.09 -12.66 -25.46
N PRO A 317 -11.03 -13.26 -26.21
CA PRO A 317 -12.45 -13.12 -25.91
C PRO A 317 -12.80 -13.81 -24.58
N HIS A 318 -13.75 -13.24 -23.84
CA HIS A 318 -14.23 -13.84 -22.60
C HIS A 318 -14.94 -15.19 -22.89
N PRO A 319 -14.75 -16.24 -22.07
CA PRO A 319 -15.27 -17.58 -22.36
C PRO A 319 -16.81 -17.65 -22.45
N GLU A 320 -17.52 -16.89 -21.63
CA GLU A 320 -19.00 -16.84 -21.63
C GLU A 320 -19.58 -15.75 -22.55
N ASP A 321 -18.80 -14.73 -22.90
CA ASP A 321 -19.28 -13.59 -23.69
C ASP A 321 -18.21 -13.14 -24.69
N PRO A 322 -18.24 -13.65 -25.92
CA PRO A 322 -17.22 -13.34 -26.92
C PRO A 322 -17.11 -11.85 -27.29
N THR A 323 -18.12 -11.03 -26.96
CA THR A 323 -18.08 -9.58 -27.20
C THR A 323 -17.15 -8.86 -26.23
N LEU A 324 -16.96 -9.43 -25.03
CA LEU A 324 -16.06 -8.92 -24.02
C LEU A 324 -14.64 -9.41 -24.26
N LYS A 325 -13.67 -8.49 -24.10
CA LYS A 325 -12.24 -8.79 -24.24
C LYS A 325 -11.59 -8.77 -22.86
N VAL A 326 -10.75 -9.77 -22.61
CA VAL A 326 -9.84 -9.81 -21.46
C VAL A 326 -8.43 -9.51 -21.96
N HIS A 327 -7.92 -8.34 -21.59
CA HIS A 327 -6.59 -7.87 -22.00
C HIS A 327 -5.49 -8.45 -21.12
N VAL A 328 -4.39 -8.87 -21.73
CA VAL A 328 -3.26 -9.49 -21.03
C VAL A 328 -2.24 -8.42 -20.67
N LEU A 329 -1.83 -8.38 -19.42
CA LEU A 329 -0.72 -7.57 -18.95
C LEU A 329 0.36 -8.45 -18.33
N LEU A 330 1.61 -8.08 -18.57
CA LEU A 330 2.77 -8.64 -17.87
C LEU A 330 3.24 -7.61 -16.84
N ASP A 331 3.56 -7.99 -15.61
CA ASP A 331 3.84 -6.98 -14.57
C ASP A 331 4.94 -5.96 -15.01
N PRO A 332 4.61 -4.65 -15.12
CA PRO A 332 5.56 -3.63 -15.55
C PRO A 332 6.81 -3.56 -14.65
N CYS A 333 6.64 -3.80 -13.35
CA CYS A 333 7.74 -3.83 -12.38
C CYS A 333 8.72 -4.97 -12.69
N HIS A 334 8.20 -6.16 -13.01
CA HIS A 334 8.98 -7.29 -13.49
C HIS A 334 9.65 -7.02 -14.84
N MET A 335 8.93 -6.42 -15.80
CA MET A 335 9.48 -6.10 -17.12
C MET A 335 10.65 -5.12 -17.03
N LEU A 336 10.54 -4.09 -16.18
CA LEU A 336 11.61 -3.14 -15.94
C LEU A 336 12.86 -3.80 -15.33
N LYS A 337 12.66 -4.74 -14.39
CA LYS A 337 13.71 -5.55 -13.78
C LYS A 337 14.45 -6.38 -14.83
N LEU A 338 13.72 -7.04 -15.73
CA LEU A 338 14.29 -7.83 -16.82
C LEU A 338 15.04 -6.96 -17.82
N LEU A 339 14.48 -5.80 -18.20
CA LEU A 339 15.12 -4.86 -19.13
C LEU A 339 16.45 -4.35 -18.58
N ARG A 340 16.50 -3.96 -17.30
CA ARG A 340 17.75 -3.58 -16.62
C ARG A 340 18.77 -4.71 -16.69
N ASN A 341 18.37 -5.93 -16.35
CA ASN A 341 19.29 -7.07 -16.34
C ASN A 341 19.82 -7.36 -17.75
N ALA A 342 18.97 -7.25 -18.77
CA ALA A 342 19.37 -7.43 -20.16
C ALA A 342 20.36 -6.36 -20.61
N PHE A 343 20.06 -5.08 -20.36
CA PHE A 343 20.93 -3.96 -20.68
C PHE A 343 22.30 -4.08 -19.98
N ALA A 344 22.30 -4.34 -18.68
CA ALA A 344 23.52 -4.45 -17.89
C ALA A 344 24.38 -5.68 -18.25
N THR A 345 23.77 -6.73 -18.83
CA THR A 345 24.51 -7.90 -19.32
C THR A 345 25.04 -7.67 -20.73
N ALA A 346 24.28 -6.98 -21.58
CA ALA A 346 24.70 -6.65 -22.94
C ALA A 346 25.85 -5.64 -22.96
N GLY A 347 25.85 -4.70 -22.01
CA GLY A 347 26.85 -3.62 -21.92
C GLY A 347 26.61 -2.53 -22.97
N VAL A 348 26.38 -2.92 -24.23
CA VAL A 348 26.02 -2.03 -25.33
C VAL A 348 24.75 -2.56 -26.02
N LEU A 349 23.78 -1.68 -26.22
CA LEU A 349 22.64 -1.88 -27.09
C LEU A 349 22.75 -0.89 -28.25
N GLU A 350 22.15 -1.21 -29.39
CA GLU A 350 22.09 -0.30 -30.53
C GLU A 350 20.65 0.01 -30.88
N THR A 351 20.39 1.27 -31.23
CA THR A 351 19.10 1.71 -31.78
C THR A 351 18.97 1.27 -33.24
N GLU A 352 17.77 1.38 -33.80
CA GLU A 352 17.54 1.07 -35.21
C GLU A 352 18.46 1.88 -36.14
N ASP A 353 18.69 3.15 -35.77
CA ASP A 353 19.56 4.11 -36.48
C ASP A 353 21.08 3.88 -36.27
N GLY A 354 21.48 2.79 -35.62
CA GLY A 354 22.88 2.46 -35.35
C GLY A 354 23.55 3.25 -34.22
N LYS A 355 22.80 4.10 -33.48
CA LYS A 355 23.34 4.82 -32.31
C LYS A 355 23.49 3.87 -31.12
N GLN A 356 24.60 3.98 -30.39
CA GLN A 356 24.96 3.10 -29.29
C GLN A 356 24.45 3.59 -27.93
N ILE A 357 23.76 2.71 -27.21
CA ILE A 357 23.31 2.87 -25.83
C ILE A 357 24.27 2.08 -24.94
N LYS A 358 25.11 2.77 -24.16
CA LYS A 358 26.18 2.15 -23.37
C LYS A 358 25.87 2.18 -21.87
N TRP A 359 26.02 1.03 -21.22
CA TRP A 359 25.96 0.88 -19.77
C TRP A 359 27.09 1.65 -19.06
N GLN A 360 28.24 1.74 -19.72
CA GLN A 360 29.45 2.40 -19.23
C GLN A 360 29.21 3.85 -18.77
N TYR A 361 28.32 4.61 -19.43
CA TYR A 361 27.98 5.97 -19.00
C TYR A 361 27.37 6.02 -17.60
N ILE A 362 26.59 5.01 -17.21
CA ILE A 362 25.99 4.92 -15.88
C ILE A 362 27.07 4.61 -14.83
N GLU A 363 28.05 3.77 -15.19
CA GLU A 363 29.20 3.47 -14.34
C GLU A 363 30.08 4.69 -14.13
N HIS A 364 30.42 5.39 -15.22
CA HIS A 364 31.16 6.65 -15.20
C HIS A 364 30.46 7.71 -14.34
N LEU A 365 29.14 7.86 -14.47
CA LEU A 365 28.37 8.79 -13.65
C LEU A 365 28.47 8.43 -12.16
N ASN A 366 28.32 7.15 -11.81
CA ASN A 366 28.44 6.75 -10.42
C ASN A 366 29.86 6.97 -9.88
N THR A 367 30.91 6.68 -10.65
CA THR A 367 32.31 6.93 -10.27
C THR A 367 32.57 8.42 -10.06
N LEU A 368 32.08 9.28 -10.96
CA LEU A 368 32.16 10.73 -10.82
C LEU A 368 31.46 11.22 -9.55
N GLN A 369 30.25 10.75 -9.27
CA GLN A 369 29.51 11.08 -8.06
C GLN A 369 30.25 10.69 -6.77
N GLU A 370 30.92 9.53 -6.76
CA GLU A 370 31.69 9.10 -5.59
C GLU A 370 32.98 9.90 -5.42
N LYS A 371 33.62 10.32 -6.52
CA LYS A 371 34.80 11.20 -6.53
C LYS A 371 34.46 12.60 -6.02
N GLU A 372 33.42 13.23 -6.54
CA GLU A 372 33.01 14.59 -6.18
C GLU A 372 32.36 14.66 -4.79
N GLY A 373 31.77 13.55 -4.33
CA GLY A 373 31.16 13.45 -3.01
C GLY A 373 29.80 14.14 -2.88
N LEU A 374 29.26 14.70 -3.97
CA LEU A 374 27.86 15.13 -4.13
C LEU A 374 27.24 14.40 -5.33
N ARG A 375 25.91 14.32 -5.41
CA ARG A 375 25.21 13.52 -6.41
C ARG A 375 24.28 14.36 -7.28
N LEU A 376 24.53 14.39 -8.60
CA LEU A 376 23.57 14.90 -9.58
C LEU A 376 22.43 13.88 -9.83
N GLY A 377 22.75 12.60 -9.94
CA GLY A 377 21.77 11.49 -9.97
C GLY A 377 21.39 11.06 -8.56
N ASN A 378 20.54 11.83 -7.88
CA ASN A 378 20.22 11.72 -6.44
C ASN A 378 20.06 10.29 -5.87
N LYS A 379 19.50 9.38 -6.67
CA LYS A 379 19.21 8.00 -6.25
C LYS A 379 20.18 6.97 -6.80
N LEU A 380 20.98 7.27 -7.82
CA LEU A 380 21.98 6.36 -8.37
C LEU A 380 23.09 6.12 -7.35
N ARG A 381 23.42 4.85 -7.12
CA ARG A 381 24.42 4.40 -6.13
C ARG A 381 25.15 3.18 -6.63
N MET A 382 26.20 2.78 -5.91
CA MET A 382 26.93 1.55 -6.18
C MET A 382 26.08 0.28 -6.17
N ALA A 383 24.99 0.24 -5.41
CA ALA A 383 24.04 -0.87 -5.44
C ALA A 383 23.36 -1.07 -6.82
N HIS A 384 23.27 -0.01 -7.64
CA HIS A 384 22.73 -0.06 -9.00
C HIS A 384 23.73 -0.66 -9.98
N ILE A 385 25.02 -0.32 -9.81
CA ILE A 385 26.10 -0.85 -10.66
C ILE A 385 26.40 -2.30 -10.30
N GLN A 386 26.43 -2.65 -9.01
CA GLN A 386 26.53 -4.03 -8.53
C GLN A 386 25.20 -4.80 -8.65
N TRP A 387 24.53 -4.66 -9.80
CA TRP A 387 23.19 -5.16 -10.06
C TRP A 387 23.08 -6.68 -9.87
N ARG A 388 24.15 -7.45 -10.10
CA ARG A 388 24.18 -8.91 -9.91
C ARG A 388 23.77 -9.31 -8.48
N LYS A 389 24.20 -8.54 -7.48
CA LYS A 389 23.85 -8.74 -6.06
C LYS A 389 22.44 -8.24 -5.70
N GLN A 390 21.79 -7.49 -6.58
CA GLN A 390 20.51 -6.84 -6.35
C GLN A 390 19.49 -7.12 -7.46
N LYS A 391 19.65 -8.25 -8.15
CA LYS A 391 18.89 -8.64 -9.36
C LYS A 391 17.37 -8.58 -9.15
N MET A 392 16.89 -8.88 -7.94
CA MET A 392 15.45 -8.89 -7.61
C MET A 392 14.87 -7.55 -7.15
N LYS A 393 15.68 -6.49 -6.96
CA LYS A 393 15.18 -5.21 -6.45
C LYS A 393 14.69 -4.32 -7.59
N VAL A 394 13.36 -4.26 -7.75
CA VAL A 394 12.67 -3.43 -8.76
C VAL A 394 12.94 -1.94 -8.56
N HIS A 395 12.92 -1.44 -7.31
CA HIS A 395 13.15 -0.02 -7.06
C HIS A 395 14.51 0.48 -7.55
N LEU A 396 15.54 -0.38 -7.61
CA LEU A 396 16.83 -0.03 -8.18
C LEU A 396 16.77 0.04 -9.71
N ALA A 397 15.97 -0.80 -10.36
CA ALA A 397 15.74 -0.67 -11.80
C ALA A 397 15.02 0.64 -12.14
N ALA A 398 13.95 0.97 -11.41
CA ALA A 398 13.23 2.23 -11.59
C ALA A 398 14.10 3.46 -11.32
N GLN A 399 14.98 3.41 -10.33
CA GLN A 399 15.91 4.51 -10.06
C GLN A 399 16.98 4.65 -11.15
N LEU A 400 17.45 3.54 -11.72
CA LEU A 400 18.43 3.56 -12.82
C LEU A 400 17.85 4.16 -14.10
N PHE A 401 16.66 3.72 -14.49
CA PHE A 401 15.98 4.24 -15.69
C PHE A 401 15.40 5.65 -15.49
N SER A 402 15.45 6.21 -14.29
CA SER A 402 14.81 7.49 -14.02
C SER A 402 15.36 8.63 -14.87
N SER A 403 14.47 9.56 -15.23
CA SER A 403 14.87 10.77 -15.95
C SER A 403 15.92 11.58 -15.18
N SER A 404 15.95 11.54 -13.85
CA SER A 404 16.98 12.23 -13.07
C SER A 404 18.40 11.69 -13.32
N VAL A 405 18.54 10.44 -13.76
CA VAL A 405 19.83 9.89 -14.20
C VAL A 405 20.13 10.38 -15.61
N ALA A 406 19.12 10.43 -16.49
CA ALA A 406 19.25 10.96 -17.84
C ALA A 406 19.66 12.45 -17.84
N ASP A 407 19.02 13.29 -17.02
CA ASP A 407 19.33 14.71 -16.86
C ASP A 407 20.78 14.92 -16.36
N ALA A 408 21.26 14.03 -15.47
CA ALA A 408 22.64 14.08 -14.98
C ALA A 408 23.67 13.70 -16.05
N LEU A 409 23.35 12.73 -16.91
CA LEU A 409 24.20 12.36 -18.04
C LEU A 409 24.26 13.48 -19.09
N GLU A 410 23.10 14.03 -19.47
CA GLU A 410 23.01 15.13 -20.42
C GLU A 410 23.77 16.37 -19.93
N TYR A 411 23.62 16.72 -18.65
CA TYR A 411 24.36 17.83 -18.05
C TYR A 411 25.88 17.59 -18.07
N CYS A 412 26.34 16.38 -17.78
CA CYS A 412 27.77 16.04 -17.85
C CYS A 412 28.34 16.12 -19.28
N GLU A 413 27.53 15.83 -20.30
CA GLU A 413 27.94 15.89 -21.71
C GLU A 413 27.88 17.31 -22.28
N GLN A 414 26.75 18.01 -22.13
CA GLN A 414 26.49 19.28 -22.82
C GLN A 414 27.11 20.47 -22.09
N GLU A 415 26.97 20.52 -20.77
CA GLU A 415 27.35 21.69 -19.96
C GLU A 415 28.77 21.52 -19.42
N LEU A 416 29.04 20.43 -18.70
CA LEU A 416 30.38 20.16 -18.12
C LEU A 416 31.40 19.64 -19.14
N LYS A 417 30.93 19.23 -20.34
CA LYS A 417 31.77 18.77 -21.48
C LYS A 417 32.80 17.70 -21.12
N TYR A 418 32.45 16.80 -20.21
CA TYR A 418 33.36 15.76 -19.76
C TYR A 418 33.56 14.68 -20.85
N PRO A 419 34.82 14.38 -21.26
CA PRO A 419 35.11 13.50 -22.39
C PRO A 419 34.47 12.10 -22.28
N GLN A 420 34.40 11.56 -21.06
CA GLN A 420 33.88 10.23 -20.78
C GLN A 420 32.34 10.09 -20.95
N PHE A 421 31.64 11.19 -21.21
CA PHE A 421 30.19 11.22 -21.50
C PHE A 421 29.87 11.60 -22.95
N ARG A 422 30.88 11.82 -23.79
CA ARG A 422 30.65 12.16 -25.20
C ARG A 422 29.88 11.05 -25.91
N GLY A 423 28.82 11.44 -26.63
CA GLY A 423 27.93 10.55 -27.37
C GLY A 423 26.86 9.87 -26.51
N CYS A 424 26.59 10.34 -25.30
CA CYS A 424 25.63 9.67 -24.40
C CYS A 424 24.16 9.97 -24.72
N ALA A 425 23.88 10.86 -25.68
CA ALA A 425 22.53 11.24 -26.11
C ALA A 425 21.57 10.07 -26.35
N ALA A 426 22.03 9.00 -27.02
CA ALA A 426 21.21 7.80 -27.25
C ALA A 426 20.83 7.09 -25.94
N THR A 427 21.77 6.98 -24.98
CA THR A 427 21.48 6.46 -23.64
C THR A 427 20.51 7.37 -22.90
N VAL A 428 20.69 8.69 -22.93
CA VAL A 428 19.78 9.67 -22.30
C VAL A 428 18.34 9.50 -22.81
N GLN A 429 18.16 9.46 -24.13
CA GLN A 429 16.86 9.27 -24.76
C GLN A 429 16.23 7.92 -24.39
N PHE A 430 17.04 6.85 -24.36
CA PHE A 430 16.59 5.53 -23.95
C PHE A 430 16.08 5.52 -22.51
N LEU A 431 16.84 6.06 -21.54
CA LEU A 431 16.43 6.14 -20.14
C LEU A 431 15.11 6.91 -19.99
N ARG A 432 14.99 8.09 -20.62
CA ARG A 432 13.76 8.91 -20.58
C ARG A 432 12.55 8.20 -21.18
N THR A 433 12.75 7.48 -22.27
CA THR A 433 11.67 6.76 -22.96
C THR A 433 11.12 5.63 -22.08
N ILE A 434 12.00 4.87 -21.43
CA ILE A 434 11.60 3.80 -20.51
C ILE A 434 10.97 4.37 -19.23
N ASP A 435 11.51 5.45 -18.66
CA ASP A 435 10.93 6.13 -17.49
C ASP A 435 9.50 6.61 -17.78
N GLY A 436 9.30 7.26 -18.94
CA GLY A 436 7.99 7.73 -19.36
C GLY A 436 6.97 6.61 -19.52
N ALA A 437 7.34 5.52 -20.21
CA ALA A 437 6.47 4.36 -20.37
C ALA A 437 6.14 3.71 -19.03
N PHE A 438 7.14 3.54 -18.15
CA PHE A 438 6.93 2.94 -16.83
C PHE A 438 6.06 3.82 -15.92
N ASP A 439 6.23 5.15 -15.96
CA ASP A 439 5.41 6.09 -15.18
C ASP A 439 3.94 6.09 -15.65
N VAL A 440 3.69 6.04 -16.96
CA VAL A 440 2.33 5.89 -17.52
C VAL A 440 1.71 4.57 -17.09
N LEU A 441 2.47 3.47 -17.13
CA LEU A 441 2.02 2.13 -16.72
C LEU A 441 1.94 1.95 -15.19
N ASN A 442 2.35 2.93 -14.38
CA ASN A 442 2.34 2.87 -12.92
C ASN A 442 1.68 4.11 -12.28
N SER A 443 0.61 4.62 -12.90
CA SER A 443 -0.19 5.73 -12.35
C SER A 443 -1.03 5.28 -11.16
N ARG A 444 -0.85 5.96 -10.01
CA ARG A 444 -1.46 5.61 -8.71
C ARG A 444 -2.43 6.64 -8.16
N ASN A 445 -2.24 7.91 -8.53
CA ASN A 445 -2.98 9.01 -7.92
C ASN A 445 -3.94 9.61 -8.95
N PRO A 446 -5.26 9.66 -8.67
CA PRO A 446 -6.24 10.36 -9.51
C PRO A 446 -5.86 11.82 -9.81
N LEU A 447 -5.20 12.49 -8.87
CA LEU A 447 -4.73 13.88 -8.99
C LEU A 447 -3.27 13.97 -9.42
N GLY A 448 -2.69 12.86 -9.89
CA GLY A 448 -1.34 12.82 -10.43
C GLY A 448 -1.16 13.82 -11.57
N LYS A 449 0.00 14.49 -11.60
CA LYS A 449 0.38 15.43 -12.66
C LYS A 449 1.53 14.87 -13.49
N GLY A 450 1.67 15.36 -14.72
CA GLY A 450 2.76 14.97 -15.62
C GLY A 450 2.64 13.53 -16.11
N LEU A 451 3.76 12.81 -16.16
CA LEU A 451 3.83 11.43 -16.69
C LEU A 451 3.12 10.39 -15.80
N LYS A 452 2.86 10.73 -14.53
CA LYS A 452 2.16 9.87 -13.55
C LYS A 452 0.67 10.16 -13.46
N ALA A 453 0.17 11.08 -14.28
CA ALA A 453 -1.26 11.37 -14.34
C ALA A 453 -2.03 10.12 -14.79
N PRO A 454 -3.28 9.94 -14.32
CA PRO A 454 -4.13 8.89 -14.85
C PRO A 454 -4.42 9.13 -16.34
N ILE A 455 -4.75 8.06 -17.06
CA ILE A 455 -5.20 8.17 -18.44
C ILE A 455 -6.68 8.61 -18.41
N LYS A 456 -6.94 9.80 -18.95
CA LYS A 456 -8.26 10.44 -19.05
C LYS A 456 -8.37 11.08 -20.43
N PRO A 457 -9.57 11.55 -20.86
CA PRO A 457 -9.74 12.13 -22.20
C PRO A 457 -8.73 13.23 -22.52
N SER A 458 -8.40 14.08 -21.55
CA SER A 458 -7.44 15.17 -21.74
C SER A 458 -5.95 14.75 -21.73
N THR A 459 -5.61 13.52 -21.33
CA THR A 459 -4.22 13.03 -21.22
C THR A 459 -3.92 11.84 -22.11
N LYS A 460 -4.95 11.26 -22.75
CA LYS A 460 -4.85 10.07 -23.61
C LYS A 460 -3.77 10.24 -24.68
N ASP A 461 -3.86 11.28 -25.50
CA ASP A 461 -2.95 11.48 -26.64
C ASP A 461 -1.49 11.55 -26.19
N ARG A 462 -1.25 12.18 -25.03
CA ARG A 462 0.08 12.21 -24.43
C ARG A 462 0.54 10.83 -23.98
N ALA A 463 -0.31 10.07 -23.30
CA ALA A 463 0.00 8.72 -22.84
C ALA A 463 0.27 7.79 -24.03
N GLU A 464 -0.55 7.87 -25.07
CA GLU A 464 -0.41 7.14 -26.32
C GLU A 464 0.91 7.47 -27.02
N ALA A 465 1.23 8.76 -27.21
CA ALA A 465 2.49 9.18 -27.81
C ALA A 465 3.73 8.68 -27.04
N ILE A 466 3.66 8.62 -25.71
CA ILE A 466 4.74 8.08 -24.87
C ILE A 466 4.88 6.57 -25.07
N LEU A 467 3.76 5.84 -25.06
CA LEU A 467 3.75 4.38 -25.21
C LEU A 467 4.17 3.96 -26.62
N GLN A 468 3.71 4.67 -27.67
CA GLN A 468 4.14 4.45 -29.05
C GLN A 468 5.64 4.71 -29.24
N ARG A 469 6.18 5.80 -28.65
CA ARG A 469 7.62 6.07 -28.67
C ARG A 469 8.42 4.95 -28.01
N ALA A 470 7.94 4.44 -26.88
CA ALA A 470 8.58 3.31 -26.21
C ALA A 470 8.48 2.02 -27.02
N GLU A 471 7.35 1.76 -27.68
CA GLU A 471 7.18 0.62 -28.58
C GLU A 471 8.17 0.67 -29.74
N THR A 472 8.25 1.80 -30.46
CA THR A 472 9.19 1.98 -31.57
C THR A 472 10.64 1.80 -31.11
N CYS A 473 11.00 2.42 -29.97
CA CYS A 473 12.33 2.27 -29.38
C CYS A 473 12.65 0.80 -29.08
N LEU A 474 11.77 0.10 -28.36
CA LEU A 474 12.00 -1.28 -27.93
C LEU A 474 12.01 -2.29 -29.09
N ARG A 475 11.22 -2.08 -30.14
CA ARG A 475 11.24 -2.90 -31.36
C ARG A 475 12.59 -2.82 -32.08
N GLY A 476 13.12 -1.60 -32.18
CA GLY A 476 14.37 -1.32 -32.88
C GLY A 476 15.65 -1.60 -32.08
N LEU A 477 15.55 -2.05 -30.83
CA LEU A 477 16.73 -2.39 -30.04
C LEU A 477 17.44 -3.61 -30.61
N LYS A 478 18.72 -3.44 -30.90
CA LYS A 478 19.65 -4.46 -31.36
C LYS A 478 20.72 -4.73 -30.31
N VAL A 479 21.22 -5.96 -30.28
CA VAL A 479 22.29 -6.41 -29.38
C VAL A 479 23.26 -7.29 -30.17
N ASN A 480 24.55 -7.11 -29.92
CA ASN A 480 25.57 -7.96 -30.50
C ASN A 480 25.67 -9.26 -29.68
N ASN A 481 25.41 -10.40 -30.33
CA ASN A 481 25.49 -11.72 -29.69
C ASN A 481 26.86 -12.39 -29.91
N GLY A 482 27.92 -11.62 -30.15
CA GLY A 482 29.29 -12.07 -30.39
C GLY A 482 29.58 -12.51 -31.83
N LYS A 483 28.55 -12.79 -32.65
CA LYS A 483 28.69 -13.14 -34.07
C LYS A 483 28.08 -12.11 -35.01
N GLN A 484 26.92 -11.57 -34.64
CA GLN A 484 26.16 -10.62 -35.46
C GLN A 484 25.26 -9.75 -34.58
N LEU A 485 24.88 -8.61 -35.14
CA LEU A 485 23.91 -7.69 -34.55
C LEU A 485 22.49 -8.23 -34.80
N VAL A 486 21.78 -8.58 -33.72
CA VAL A 486 20.42 -9.12 -33.80
C VAL A 486 19.46 -8.26 -33.02
N HIS A 487 18.19 -8.22 -33.43
CA HIS A 487 17.17 -7.58 -32.63
C HIS A 487 17.03 -8.28 -31.27
N MET A 488 16.97 -7.48 -30.21
CA MET A 488 16.88 -7.97 -28.84
C MET A 488 15.59 -8.78 -28.62
N HIS A 489 14.53 -8.46 -29.35
CA HIS A 489 13.25 -9.17 -29.31
C HIS A 489 13.29 -10.58 -29.94
N SER A 490 14.38 -10.92 -30.64
CA SER A 490 14.64 -12.26 -31.19
C SER A 490 15.56 -13.10 -30.30
N THR A 491 16.07 -12.53 -29.22
CA THR A 491 16.95 -13.23 -28.27
C THR A 491 16.19 -13.92 -27.14
N ALA A 492 16.87 -14.72 -26.34
CA ALA A 492 16.33 -15.29 -25.10
C ALA A 492 15.87 -14.22 -24.07
N LYS A 493 16.29 -12.95 -24.22
CA LYS A 493 15.95 -11.84 -23.32
C LYS A 493 14.76 -11.00 -23.81
N LYS A 494 13.99 -11.51 -24.78
CA LYS A 494 12.85 -10.84 -25.41
C LYS A 494 11.68 -10.49 -24.50
N THR A 495 11.52 -11.21 -23.38
CA THR A 495 10.37 -11.07 -22.47
C THR A 495 10.08 -9.63 -22.05
N SER A 496 11.12 -8.87 -21.70
CA SER A 496 10.95 -7.47 -21.28
C SER A 496 10.39 -6.57 -22.39
N ILE A 497 10.80 -6.80 -23.63
CA ILE A 497 10.32 -6.05 -24.80
C ILE A 497 8.86 -6.40 -25.07
N TYR A 498 8.54 -7.69 -25.10
CA TYR A 498 7.17 -8.15 -25.35
C TYR A 498 6.22 -7.61 -24.28
N GLY A 499 6.62 -7.64 -23.01
CA GLY A 499 5.79 -7.14 -21.92
C GLY A 499 5.55 -5.64 -21.96
N PHE A 500 6.56 -4.80 -22.20
CA PHE A 500 6.31 -3.35 -22.29
C PHE A 500 5.38 -2.99 -23.45
N ILE A 501 5.54 -3.63 -24.62
CA ILE A 501 4.70 -3.38 -25.78
C ILE A 501 3.26 -3.88 -25.52
N ALA A 502 3.12 -5.11 -25.00
CA ALA A 502 1.82 -5.68 -24.67
C ALA A 502 1.09 -4.82 -23.64
N ASN A 503 1.78 -4.38 -22.57
CA ASN A 503 1.20 -3.53 -21.54
C ASN A 503 0.73 -2.19 -22.10
N GLY A 504 1.51 -1.55 -22.97
CA GLY A 504 1.14 -0.29 -23.60
C GLY A 504 -0.15 -0.43 -24.41
N ARG A 505 -0.21 -1.44 -25.30
CA ARG A 505 -1.39 -1.74 -26.12
C ARG A 505 -2.60 -2.12 -25.27
N SER A 506 -2.43 -3.00 -24.28
CA SER A 506 -3.48 -3.43 -23.36
C SER A 506 -4.02 -2.26 -22.53
N ALA A 507 -3.16 -1.37 -22.01
CA ALA A 507 -3.60 -0.22 -21.23
C ALA A 507 -4.45 0.75 -22.06
N LEU A 508 -4.06 1.03 -23.31
CA LEU A 508 -4.84 1.87 -24.22
C LEU A 508 -6.17 1.22 -24.60
N ASN A 509 -6.17 -0.08 -24.89
CA ASN A 509 -7.40 -0.81 -25.20
C ASN A 509 -8.36 -0.83 -24.00
N ILE A 510 -7.85 -1.12 -22.79
CA ILE A 510 -8.64 -1.06 -21.55
C ILE A 510 -9.19 0.34 -21.31
N TYR A 511 -8.44 1.39 -21.65
CA TYR A 511 -8.94 2.76 -21.55
C TYR A 511 -10.10 3.03 -22.52
N ASN A 512 -9.95 2.68 -23.80
CA ASN A 512 -11.02 2.81 -24.80
C ASN A 512 -12.26 2.02 -24.36
N ASP A 513 -12.02 0.86 -23.75
CA ASP A 513 -13.03 0.06 -23.12
C ASP A 513 -13.65 0.78 -21.90
N LEU A 514 -12.92 1.18 -20.88
CA LEU A 514 -13.56 1.62 -19.64
C LEU A 514 -13.98 3.09 -19.61
N VAL A 515 -13.47 3.93 -20.50
CA VAL A 515 -13.60 5.40 -20.39
C VAL A 515 -14.23 6.04 -21.63
N GLU A 516 -13.97 5.57 -22.85
CA GLU A 516 -14.44 6.26 -24.07
C GLU A 516 -15.85 5.85 -24.54
N ARG A 517 -16.49 4.91 -23.85
CA ARG A 517 -17.83 4.44 -24.23
C ARG A 517 -18.92 5.44 -23.83
N PRO A 518 -20.06 5.50 -24.53
CA PRO A 518 -21.20 6.35 -24.16
C PRO A 518 -21.70 6.12 -22.73
N ASN A 519 -21.63 4.88 -22.23
CA ASN A 519 -21.93 4.49 -20.85
C ASN A 519 -20.66 4.02 -20.12
N ALA A 520 -19.63 4.88 -20.08
CA ALA A 520 -18.35 4.55 -19.49
C ALA A 520 -18.45 4.26 -17.98
N PRO A 521 -18.02 3.07 -17.50
CA PRO A 521 -18.00 2.75 -16.08
C PRO A 521 -16.94 3.55 -15.29
N CYS A 522 -15.96 4.15 -15.97
CA CYS A 522 -14.84 4.87 -15.36
C CYS A 522 -14.64 6.25 -15.99
N ARG A 523 -14.27 7.25 -15.18
CA ARG A 523 -13.88 8.59 -15.66
C ARG A 523 -12.43 8.69 -16.13
N TYR A 524 -11.59 7.78 -15.64
CA TYR A 524 -10.16 7.70 -15.92
C TYR A 524 -9.67 6.28 -15.61
N LEU A 525 -8.48 5.94 -16.10
CA LEU A 525 -7.80 4.68 -15.82
C LEU A 525 -6.55 4.92 -14.96
N LEU A 526 -6.48 4.25 -13.81
CA LEU A 526 -5.27 4.11 -13.00
C LEU A 526 -4.61 2.77 -13.33
N THR A 527 -3.52 2.82 -14.10
CA THR A 527 -2.82 1.61 -14.55
C THR A 527 -2.21 0.80 -13.41
N TYR A 528 -1.94 1.41 -12.25
CA TYR A 528 -1.44 0.68 -11.07
C TYR A 528 -2.42 -0.40 -10.59
N LYS A 529 -3.73 -0.18 -10.76
CA LYS A 529 -4.76 -1.17 -10.40
C LYS A 529 -4.69 -2.45 -11.26
N LEU A 530 -3.93 -2.41 -12.35
CA LEU A 530 -3.66 -3.55 -13.23
C LEU A 530 -2.36 -4.29 -12.86
N SER A 531 -1.57 -3.82 -11.88
CA SER A 531 -0.26 -4.41 -11.54
C SER A 531 -0.36 -5.52 -10.49
N GLN A 532 0.52 -6.52 -10.60
CA GLN A 532 0.66 -7.59 -9.60
C GLN A 532 1.22 -7.12 -8.24
N ASP A 533 1.59 -5.84 -8.08
CA ASP A 533 1.99 -5.25 -6.78
C ASP A 533 0.96 -5.57 -5.67
N HIS A 534 -0.33 -5.71 -5.99
CA HIS A 534 -1.38 -6.08 -5.04
C HIS A 534 -1.21 -7.51 -4.47
N LEU A 535 -0.80 -8.47 -5.29
CA LEU A 535 -0.49 -9.85 -4.87
C LEU A 535 0.83 -9.92 -4.10
N GLU A 536 1.86 -9.19 -4.53
CA GLU A 536 3.14 -9.12 -3.82
C GLU A 536 2.99 -8.52 -2.41
N LEU A 537 2.12 -7.52 -2.25
CA LEU A 537 1.74 -7.00 -0.93
C LEU A 537 0.99 -8.03 -0.09
N PHE A 538 0.14 -8.85 -0.71
CA PHE A 538 -0.54 -9.96 -0.05
C PHE A 538 0.44 -11.04 0.42
N PHE A 539 1.38 -11.45 -0.43
CA PHE A 539 2.44 -12.39 -0.07
C PHE A 539 3.35 -11.86 1.04
N ALA A 540 3.68 -10.56 1.02
CA ALA A 540 4.40 -9.93 2.11
C ALA A 540 3.62 -10.01 3.44
N ALA A 541 2.30 -9.83 3.40
CA ALA A 541 1.44 -9.99 4.58
C ALA A 541 1.38 -11.45 5.07
N VAL A 542 1.31 -12.41 4.14
CA VAL A 542 1.36 -13.85 4.46
C VAL A 542 2.67 -14.20 5.17
N ARG A 543 3.82 -13.76 4.63
CA ARG A 543 5.15 -14.02 5.21
C ARG A 543 5.35 -13.34 6.57
N ALA A 544 4.90 -12.09 6.70
CA ALA A 544 5.06 -11.31 7.95
C ALA A 544 4.39 -11.99 9.15
N ARG A 545 3.33 -12.77 8.93
CA ARG A 545 2.61 -13.47 10.00
C ARG A 545 3.35 -14.65 10.61
N GLY A 546 4.33 -15.23 9.91
CA GLY A 546 5.18 -16.27 10.48
C GLY A 546 6.24 -15.70 11.43
N GLY A 547 6.27 -14.37 11.63
CA GLY A 547 7.22 -13.69 12.49
C GLY A 547 8.64 -13.84 11.95
N TYR A 548 9.48 -14.58 12.68
CA TYR A 548 10.84 -14.92 12.23
C TYR A 548 10.85 -16.02 11.16
N ASN A 549 9.77 -16.80 11.02
CA ASN A 549 9.61 -17.74 9.91
C ASN A 549 8.93 -17.04 8.72
N ASN A 550 9.71 -16.67 7.71
CA ASN A 550 9.21 -16.01 6.50
C ASN A 550 8.97 -16.95 5.32
N ASN A 551 9.09 -18.27 5.53
CA ASN A 551 8.75 -19.31 4.55
C ASN A 551 7.66 -20.23 5.16
N PRO A 552 6.37 -19.88 5.01
CA PRO A 552 5.30 -20.65 5.63
C PRO A 552 5.14 -22.03 4.96
N ASN A 553 4.81 -23.06 5.74
CA ASN A 553 4.33 -24.33 5.19
C ASN A 553 2.85 -24.22 4.74
N ALA A 554 2.31 -25.25 4.08
CA ALA A 554 0.93 -25.24 3.56
C ALA A 554 -0.12 -24.92 4.64
N ARG A 555 0.02 -25.49 5.85
CA ARG A 555 -0.89 -25.24 6.97
C ARG A 555 -0.81 -23.80 7.47
N GLN A 556 0.40 -23.26 7.58
CA GLN A 556 0.65 -21.86 7.97
C GLN A 556 0.14 -20.88 6.90
N PHE A 557 0.27 -21.23 5.62
CA PHE A 557 -0.27 -20.48 4.49
C PHE A 557 -1.80 -20.46 4.51
N ARG A 558 -2.46 -21.62 4.68
CA ARG A 558 -3.92 -21.72 4.85
C ARG A 558 -4.41 -20.85 6.01
N ALA A 559 -3.75 -20.95 7.16
CA ALA A 559 -4.05 -20.07 8.31
C ALA A 559 -3.78 -18.59 8.01
N ALA A 560 -2.95 -18.27 7.00
CA ALA A 560 -2.65 -16.92 6.52
C ALA A 560 -3.70 -16.33 5.67
N TYR A 561 -3.99 -17.05 4.62
CA TYR A 561 -5.06 -16.78 3.72
C TYR A 561 -6.36 -16.53 4.51
N LYS A 562 -6.72 -17.46 5.41
CA LYS A 562 -7.91 -17.35 6.26
C LYS A 562 -7.98 -16.06 7.11
N ARG A 563 -6.89 -15.70 7.79
CA ARG A 563 -6.89 -14.46 8.62
C ARG A 563 -6.89 -13.19 7.78
N LEU A 564 -6.31 -13.22 6.59
CA LEU A 564 -6.28 -12.08 5.68
C LEU A 564 -7.61 -11.89 4.94
N LEU A 565 -8.38 -12.96 4.72
CA LEU A 565 -9.74 -12.88 4.20
C LEU A 565 -10.72 -12.23 5.18
N VAL A 566 -10.59 -12.56 6.46
CA VAL A 566 -11.49 -12.07 7.52
C VAL A 566 -11.18 -10.62 7.93
N ARG A 567 -10.14 -9.96 7.36
CA ARG A 567 -9.78 -8.60 7.76
C ARG A 567 -9.30 -7.67 6.62
N HIS A 568 -9.96 -6.51 6.55
CA HIS A 568 -9.85 -5.43 5.55
C HIS A 568 -8.66 -4.45 5.71
N GLN A 569 -8.14 -4.21 6.92
CA GLN A 569 -7.23 -3.07 7.18
C GLN A 569 -5.85 -3.48 7.72
N VAL A 570 -4.97 -4.00 6.87
CA VAL A 570 -3.57 -4.26 7.24
C VAL A 570 -2.65 -3.24 6.58
N LYS A 571 -2.11 -2.31 7.38
CA LYS A 571 -0.87 -1.60 7.02
C LYS A 571 0.31 -2.54 7.25
N THR A 572 0.82 -3.20 6.21
CA THR A 572 2.06 -3.97 6.32
C THR A 572 3.30 -3.07 6.19
N GLY A 573 4.28 -3.32 7.07
CA GLY A 573 5.60 -2.70 7.05
C GLY A 573 6.65 -3.52 6.30
N THR A 574 7.58 -2.80 5.64
CA THR A 574 8.84 -3.24 5.01
C THR A 574 8.79 -4.43 4.03
N GLY A 575 7.78 -4.47 3.14
CA GLY A 575 7.89 -5.16 1.84
C GLY A 575 8.65 -4.32 0.79
N ASN A 576 9.02 -4.93 -0.34
CA ASN A 576 9.64 -4.22 -1.48
C ASN A 576 8.70 -3.13 -2.05
N CYS A 577 7.40 -3.35 -1.94
CA CYS A 577 6.35 -2.40 -2.26
C CYS A 577 5.91 -1.76 -0.96
N LEU A 578 6.08 -0.43 -0.88
CA LEU A 578 5.52 0.34 0.23
C LEU A 578 4.04 0.53 -0.05
N LEU A 579 3.16 0.20 0.90
CA LEU A 579 1.76 0.60 0.88
C LEU A 579 1.70 2.13 0.74
N ARG A 580 1.31 2.57 -0.44
CA ARG A 580 1.11 3.98 -0.81
C ARG A 580 -0.30 4.22 -1.35
N ASP A 581 -1.16 3.21 -1.25
CA ASP A 581 -2.52 3.22 -1.78
C ASP A 581 -3.48 2.68 -0.71
N ASN A 582 -4.71 3.22 -0.71
CA ASN A 582 -5.80 2.90 0.23
C ASN A 582 -6.76 1.87 -0.40
N THR A 583 -6.26 0.93 -1.23
CA THR A 583 -7.08 -0.18 -1.74
C THR A 583 -7.22 -1.24 -0.66
N ASP A 584 -8.40 -1.31 -0.06
CA ASP A 584 -8.67 -2.21 1.04
C ASP A 584 -9.18 -3.58 0.52
N ILE A 585 -9.31 -4.62 1.36
CA ILE A 585 -9.77 -5.94 0.88
C ILE A 585 -11.32 -6.05 0.97
N LEU A 586 -12.09 -6.02 -0.12
CA LEU A 586 -13.57 -5.85 -0.11
C LEU A 586 -14.28 -6.55 1.07
N ASP A 587 -15.00 -5.75 1.88
CA ASP A 587 -15.72 -6.20 3.08
C ASP A 587 -17.23 -6.14 2.87
N SER A 588 -17.98 -6.94 3.64
CA SER A 588 -19.45 -7.02 3.63
C SER A 588 -20.16 -6.05 4.59
N THR A 589 -19.49 -5.01 5.09
CA THR A 589 -20.09 -3.90 5.87
C THR A 589 -19.22 -2.64 5.82
N PRO A 590 -19.80 -1.43 5.93
CA PRO A 590 -19.10 -0.17 5.64
C PRO A 590 -18.24 0.33 6.81
N ALA A 591 -17.01 0.80 6.56
CA ALA A 591 -16.14 1.39 7.58
C ALA A 591 -15.55 2.76 7.15
N ALA A 592 -15.56 3.71 8.08
CA ALA A 592 -14.98 5.04 7.97
C ALA A 592 -13.48 5.06 8.37
N VAL A 593 -12.75 5.99 7.74
CA VAL A 593 -11.29 6.20 7.79
C VAL A 593 -10.86 6.93 9.06
N ASN A 594 -9.66 6.62 9.58
CA ASN A 594 -8.89 7.60 10.38
C ASN A 594 -7.37 7.54 10.15
N ILE A 595 -6.79 8.74 10.05
CA ILE A 595 -5.40 9.06 9.70
C ILE A 595 -4.62 9.34 11.00
N ALA A 596 -3.55 8.59 11.26
CA ALA A 596 -2.62 8.90 12.35
C ALA A 596 -1.58 9.94 11.90
N ARG A 597 -1.55 11.09 12.59
CA ARG A 597 -0.48 12.11 12.51
C ARG A 597 0.79 11.57 13.19
N ARG A 598 1.95 11.83 12.59
CA ARG A 598 3.26 11.65 13.25
C ARG A 598 3.60 12.93 14.01
N MET A 599 3.96 12.81 15.28
CA MET A 599 4.65 13.86 16.03
C MET A 599 6.15 13.73 15.75
N ASP A 600 6.79 14.79 15.26
CA ASP A 600 8.24 14.91 15.22
C ASP A 600 8.69 15.50 16.57
N VAL A 601 9.54 14.78 17.30
CA VAL A 601 10.22 15.28 18.50
C VAL A 601 11.51 15.96 18.03
N GLU A 602 11.65 17.27 18.25
CA GLU A 602 12.91 17.97 18.06
C GLU A 602 13.85 17.65 19.24
N LEU A 603 15.03 17.10 18.95
CA LEU A 603 16.08 16.87 19.93
C LEU A 603 16.77 18.21 20.22
N VAL A 604 16.77 18.65 21.48
CA VAL A 604 17.60 19.76 21.95
C VAL A 604 19.01 19.20 22.18
N GLU A 605 19.98 19.58 21.34
CA GLU A 605 21.40 19.25 21.56
C GLU A 605 21.97 20.14 22.67
N MET A 606 22.48 19.51 23.74
CA MET A 606 23.24 20.15 24.80
C MET A 606 24.71 20.35 24.38
N LEU A 607 25.28 21.50 24.73
CA LEU A 607 26.69 21.86 24.48
C LEU A 607 27.65 20.98 25.30
N LEU A 608 28.51 20.23 24.61
CA LEU A 608 29.78 19.75 25.16
C LEU A 608 30.89 20.13 24.15
N PRO A 609 31.98 20.78 24.60
CA PRO A 609 33.07 21.17 23.72
C PRO A 609 33.88 19.92 23.32
N GLY A 610 33.74 19.52 22.06
CA GLY A 610 34.61 18.56 21.39
C GLY A 610 35.55 19.27 20.43
N ASP A 611 36.77 18.75 20.30
CA ASP A 611 38.01 19.31 19.73
C ASP A 611 38.02 19.60 18.19
N ASP A 612 36.86 19.93 17.62
CA ASP A 612 36.69 20.21 16.19
C ASP A 612 36.72 21.73 15.91
N THR A 613 37.82 22.41 16.28
CA THR A 613 38.06 23.80 15.85
C THR A 613 38.30 23.85 14.32
N ILE A 614 37.35 24.47 13.62
CA ILE A 614 37.38 24.76 12.17
C ILE A 614 38.23 25.99 11.76
N PRO A 615 38.49 27.02 12.61
CA PRO A 615 39.04 28.31 12.16
C PRO A 615 40.36 28.29 11.39
N ASP A 616 41.27 27.36 11.68
CA ASP A 616 42.68 27.44 11.21
C ASP A 616 42.99 26.63 9.94
N LEU A 617 41.97 26.23 9.16
CA LEU A 617 42.16 25.42 7.95
C LEU A 617 42.24 26.28 6.68
N PRO A 618 43.23 26.07 5.80
CA PRO A 618 43.38 26.82 4.55
C PRO A 618 42.13 26.71 3.68
N ASP A 619 41.75 27.82 3.05
CA ASP A 619 40.52 27.89 2.24
C ASP A 619 40.59 26.94 1.05
N VAL A 620 39.41 26.48 0.61
CA VAL A 620 39.28 25.67 -0.60
C VAL A 620 38.90 26.63 -1.72
N ASP A 621 39.92 27.10 -2.45
CA ASP A 621 39.82 28.24 -3.35
C ASP A 621 38.67 28.17 -4.37
N HIS A 622 38.37 26.98 -4.95
CA HIS A 622 37.22 26.84 -5.86
C HIS A 622 36.50 25.48 -5.76
N LEU A 623 35.15 25.53 -5.70
CA LEU A 623 34.29 24.36 -5.88
C LEU A 623 34.21 23.99 -7.37
N SER A 624 34.20 22.70 -7.70
CA SER A 624 34.01 22.26 -9.09
C SER A 624 32.64 22.68 -9.62
N GLU A 625 32.53 22.95 -10.92
CA GLU A 625 31.25 23.26 -11.60
C GLU A 625 30.19 22.17 -11.34
N TYR A 626 30.63 20.91 -11.26
CA TYR A 626 29.79 19.79 -10.87
C TYR A 626 29.18 19.98 -9.46
N LYS A 627 29.99 20.37 -8.48
CA LYS A 627 29.53 20.60 -7.10
C LYS A 627 28.62 21.81 -7.05
N ASP A 628 28.91 22.85 -7.81
CA ASP A 628 28.05 24.03 -7.89
C ASP A 628 26.64 23.67 -8.38
N ALA A 629 26.54 22.88 -9.46
CA ALA A 629 25.27 22.36 -9.95
C ALA A 629 24.52 21.53 -8.90
N ALA A 630 25.22 20.66 -8.17
CA ALA A 630 24.63 19.86 -7.10
C ALA A 630 24.16 20.72 -5.92
N ILE A 631 24.93 21.73 -5.53
CA ILE A 631 24.62 22.67 -4.44
C ILE A 631 23.39 23.49 -4.81
N ASN A 632 23.31 24.03 -6.02
CA ASN A 632 22.13 24.75 -6.52
C ASN A 632 20.85 23.91 -6.39
N TYR A 633 20.92 22.63 -6.75
CA TYR A 633 19.79 21.71 -6.60
C TYR A 633 19.44 21.44 -5.12
N ILE A 634 20.43 21.28 -4.24
CA ILE A 634 20.20 21.09 -2.79
C ILE A 634 19.65 22.37 -2.16
N ALA A 635 20.12 23.55 -2.58
CA ALA A 635 19.66 24.85 -2.10
C ALA A 635 18.17 25.03 -2.40
N GLY A 636 17.66 24.61 -3.57
CA GLY A 636 16.23 24.58 -3.85
C GLY A 636 15.43 23.71 -2.86
N PHE A 637 15.99 22.58 -2.40
CA PHE A 637 15.37 21.77 -1.35
C PHE A 637 15.41 22.46 0.03
N VAL A 638 16.52 23.13 0.36
CA VAL A 638 16.66 23.90 1.60
C VAL A 638 15.64 25.04 1.64
N VAL A 639 15.49 25.80 0.55
CA VAL A 639 14.48 26.86 0.41
C VAL A 639 13.08 26.32 0.64
N LYS A 640 12.74 25.17 0.04
CA LYS A 640 11.44 24.52 0.25
C LYS A 640 11.19 24.25 1.73
N LYS A 641 12.20 23.79 2.48
CA LYS A 641 12.10 23.50 3.92
C LYS A 641 12.06 24.76 4.78
N LEU A 642 12.78 25.80 4.38
CA LEU A 642 12.73 27.11 5.05
C LEU A 642 11.37 27.76 4.91
N ARG A 643 10.73 27.71 3.73
CA ARG A 643 9.38 28.26 3.50
C ARG A 643 8.29 27.62 4.35
N GLU A 644 8.47 26.37 4.78
CA GLU A 644 7.57 25.71 5.71
C GLU A 644 7.71 26.24 7.16
N LYS A 645 8.84 26.87 7.51
CA LYS A 645 9.18 27.33 8.87
C LYS A 645 9.25 28.85 9.03
N VAL A 646 9.59 29.60 7.99
CA VAL A 646 9.73 31.07 8.02
C VAL A 646 8.35 31.70 7.86
N THR A 647 7.90 32.40 8.89
CA THR A 647 6.61 33.11 8.93
C THR A 647 6.69 34.53 8.36
N CYS A 648 7.88 35.14 8.35
CA CYS A 648 8.11 36.48 7.82
C CYS A 648 8.04 36.50 6.28
N MET A 649 7.10 37.28 5.73
CA MET A 649 6.84 37.35 4.29
C MET A 649 8.02 37.91 3.47
N PRO A 650 8.65 39.06 3.82
CA PRO A 650 9.84 39.56 3.15
C PRO A 650 10.98 38.53 3.10
N CYS A 651 11.27 37.88 4.23
CA CYS A 651 12.28 36.83 4.32
C CYS A 651 11.95 35.64 3.41
N SER A 652 10.68 35.20 3.36
CA SER A 652 10.23 34.09 2.51
C SER A 652 10.33 34.40 1.01
N GLN A 653 10.14 35.66 0.63
CA GLN A 653 10.30 36.13 -0.75
C GLN A 653 11.77 36.19 -1.16
N ALA A 654 12.65 36.71 -0.28
CA ALA A 654 14.09 36.85 -0.52
C ALA A 654 14.83 35.50 -0.73
N LEU A 655 14.25 34.38 -0.28
CA LEU A 655 14.81 33.04 -0.47
C LEU A 655 14.75 32.53 -1.92
N THR A 656 13.92 33.13 -2.78
CA THR A 656 13.76 32.70 -4.17
C THR A 656 14.02 33.84 -5.15
N SER A 657 14.65 33.51 -6.28
CA SER A 657 14.80 34.41 -7.41
C SER A 657 14.35 33.71 -8.69
N MET A 658 13.66 34.44 -9.57
CA MET A 658 13.39 33.98 -10.94
C MET A 658 14.57 34.26 -11.88
N GLU A 659 15.41 35.24 -11.55
CA GLU A 659 16.59 35.62 -12.33
C GLU A 659 17.80 34.75 -11.97
N GLY A 660 18.50 34.24 -13.00
CA GLY A 660 19.75 33.48 -12.82
C GLY A 660 19.57 32.03 -12.36
N THR A 661 18.50 31.35 -12.79
CA THR A 661 18.33 29.92 -12.48
C THR A 661 19.46 29.10 -13.11
N HIS A 662 20.20 28.37 -12.29
CA HIS A 662 21.29 27.50 -12.74
C HIS A 662 20.81 26.46 -13.79
N SER A 663 21.59 26.23 -14.85
CA SER A 663 21.20 25.40 -16.01
C SER A 663 20.77 23.97 -15.61
N PHE A 664 21.50 23.34 -14.70
CA PHE A 664 21.11 22.03 -14.13
C PHE A 664 19.75 22.02 -13.42
N LEU A 665 19.41 23.09 -12.69
CA LEU A 665 18.12 23.17 -12.00
C LEU A 665 16.98 23.34 -13.01
N ALA A 666 17.19 24.16 -14.04
CA ALA A 666 16.24 24.33 -15.14
C ALA A 666 16.01 23.01 -15.88
N LEU A 667 17.07 22.24 -16.16
CA LEU A 667 16.97 20.92 -16.81
C LEU A 667 16.12 19.92 -16.00
N LYS A 668 16.20 19.98 -14.67
CA LYS A 668 15.44 19.08 -13.77
C LYS A 668 14.04 19.56 -13.44
N ASP A 669 13.73 20.84 -13.65
CA ASP A 669 12.46 21.38 -13.23
C ASP A 669 11.32 20.90 -14.13
N ARG A 670 10.23 20.50 -13.49
CA ARG A 670 8.99 20.03 -14.13
C ARG A 670 7.79 20.83 -13.63
N GLY A 671 8.03 22.04 -13.13
CA GLY A 671 7.03 22.96 -12.57
C GLY A 671 6.81 22.82 -11.06
N GLY A 672 7.80 22.31 -10.32
CA GLY A 672 7.64 22.04 -8.88
C GLY A 672 8.89 22.20 -8.02
N LEU A 673 10.04 22.51 -8.62
CA LEU A 673 11.26 22.82 -7.88
C LEU A 673 11.27 24.30 -7.47
N GLN A 674 11.82 24.59 -6.30
CA GLN A 674 12.04 25.97 -5.87
C GLN A 674 13.35 26.47 -6.46
N LYS A 675 13.35 27.70 -6.98
CA LYS A 675 14.51 28.38 -7.55
C LYS A 675 15.17 29.24 -6.46
N PRO A 676 16.32 28.82 -5.89
CA PRO A 676 16.96 29.55 -4.81
C PRO A 676 17.51 30.89 -5.29
N SER A 677 17.56 31.90 -4.41
CA SER A 677 18.27 33.15 -4.68
C SER A 677 19.80 32.95 -4.68
N LYS A 678 20.53 33.88 -5.31
CA LYS A 678 22.01 33.84 -5.35
C LYS A 678 22.63 33.82 -3.94
N ASP A 679 22.05 34.58 -3.01
CA ASP A 679 22.48 34.63 -1.61
C ASP A 679 22.33 33.27 -0.91
N MET A 680 21.20 32.61 -1.14
CA MET A 680 20.94 31.28 -0.58
C MET A 680 21.92 30.24 -1.14
N VAL A 681 22.24 30.30 -2.43
CA VAL A 681 23.27 29.44 -3.03
C VAL A 681 24.64 29.73 -2.41
N ALA A 682 25.00 31.00 -2.21
CA ALA A 682 26.26 31.39 -1.58
C ALA A 682 26.41 30.83 -0.16
N VAL A 683 25.35 30.86 0.65
CA VAL A 683 25.34 30.26 1.99
C VAL A 683 25.56 28.74 1.93
N CYS A 684 24.89 28.04 1.00
CA CYS A 684 25.12 26.61 0.83
C CYS A 684 26.53 26.27 0.32
N GLN A 685 27.11 27.09 -0.57
CA GLN A 685 28.48 26.94 -1.03
C GLN A 685 29.49 27.13 0.12
N ALA A 686 29.32 28.16 0.95
CA ALA A 686 30.13 28.36 2.15
C ALA A 686 30.04 27.16 3.10
N THR A 687 28.83 26.63 3.30
CA THR A 687 28.61 25.42 4.11
C THR A 687 29.35 24.21 3.55
N GLU A 688 29.32 23.98 2.23
CA GLU A 688 30.07 22.86 1.61
C GLU A 688 31.59 23.06 1.68
N ARG A 689 32.10 24.29 1.62
CA ARG A 689 33.54 24.57 1.84
C ARG A 689 33.96 24.17 3.25
N CYS A 690 33.16 24.46 4.27
CA CYS A 690 33.40 23.97 5.64
C CYS A 690 33.46 22.44 5.69
N PHE A 691 32.53 21.75 5.04
CA PHE A 691 32.57 20.27 4.97
C PHE A 691 33.83 19.74 4.25
N GLN A 692 34.30 20.42 3.21
CA GLN A 692 35.53 20.01 2.52
C GLN A 692 36.77 20.22 3.37
N ARG A 693 36.86 21.34 4.12
CA ARG A 693 37.91 21.57 5.13
C ARG A 693 37.93 20.45 6.18
N LEU A 694 36.77 20.12 6.74
CA LEU A 694 36.62 19.02 7.71
C LEU A 694 37.02 17.65 7.13
N LEU A 695 36.59 17.34 5.91
CA LEU A 695 36.92 16.06 5.26
C LEU A 695 38.41 15.95 4.93
N ARG A 696 39.08 17.06 4.55
CA ARG A 696 40.53 17.08 4.33
C ARG A 696 41.29 16.76 5.62
N ARG A 697 40.93 17.42 6.74
CA ARG A 697 41.54 17.17 8.07
C ARG A 697 41.38 15.70 8.50
N ASN A 698 40.19 15.12 8.32
CA ASN A 698 39.88 13.77 8.79
C ASN A 698 40.33 12.65 7.83
N GLY A 699 41.17 12.94 6.82
CA GLY A 699 41.62 11.96 5.82
C GLY A 699 40.45 11.33 5.04
N GLY A 700 39.40 12.10 4.78
CA GLY A 700 38.18 11.66 4.11
C GLY A 700 37.19 10.86 4.99
N LYS A 701 37.44 10.74 6.30
CA LYS A 701 36.49 10.16 7.26
C LYS A 701 35.42 11.20 7.64
N PRO A 702 34.17 10.76 7.90
CA PRO A 702 33.14 11.66 8.39
C PRO A 702 33.54 12.23 9.76
N PRO A 703 33.11 13.47 10.09
CA PRO A 703 33.36 14.06 11.41
C PRO A 703 32.76 13.18 12.52
N GLN A 704 33.46 13.08 13.65
CA GLN A 704 33.10 12.23 14.79
C GLN A 704 32.96 13.10 16.04
N GLY A 705 31.77 13.17 16.64
CA GLY A 705 31.52 13.97 17.84
C GLY A 705 30.13 14.62 17.85
N SER A 706 29.72 15.13 19.01
CA SER A 706 28.54 15.99 19.18
C SER A 706 28.87 17.45 18.82
N GLY A 707 27.91 18.20 18.27
CA GLY A 707 28.07 19.63 18.02
C GLY A 707 28.67 20.04 16.66
N VAL A 708 28.95 19.08 15.76
CA VAL A 708 29.48 19.34 14.41
C VAL A 708 28.61 20.34 13.63
N THR A 709 27.28 20.20 13.72
CA THR A 709 26.35 21.11 13.05
C THR A 709 26.55 22.55 13.52
N LEU A 710 26.68 22.76 14.83
CA LEU A 710 26.86 24.07 15.41
C LEU A 710 28.22 24.67 15.00
N ALA A 711 29.30 23.90 15.06
CA ALA A 711 30.63 24.33 14.65
C ALA A 711 30.65 24.82 13.19
N VAL A 712 30.05 24.03 12.27
CA VAL A 712 29.95 24.43 10.85
C VAL A 712 29.11 25.69 10.68
N VAL A 713 27.97 25.78 11.38
CA VAL A 713 27.07 26.95 11.29
C VAL A 713 27.78 28.22 11.79
N THR A 714 28.51 28.14 12.91
CA THR A 714 29.28 29.27 13.45
C THR A 714 30.36 29.72 12.46
N GLN A 715 31.08 28.78 11.84
CA GLN A 715 32.06 29.12 10.82
C GLN A 715 31.41 29.76 9.58
N VAL A 716 30.28 29.23 9.11
CA VAL A 716 29.57 29.81 7.95
C VAL A 716 29.09 31.22 8.24
N LEU A 717 28.64 31.49 9.47
CA LEU A 717 28.26 32.84 9.88
C LEU A 717 29.46 33.80 9.82
N ALA A 718 30.65 33.37 10.29
CA ALA A 718 31.88 34.15 10.17
C ALA A 718 32.27 34.39 8.69
N ASP A 719 32.29 33.33 7.87
CA ASP A 719 32.65 33.40 6.44
C ASP A 719 31.66 34.24 5.59
N CYS A 720 30.46 34.48 6.12
CA CYS A 720 29.41 35.26 5.47
C CYS A 720 29.22 36.65 6.08
N ALA A 721 29.88 36.98 7.20
CA ALA A 721 29.70 38.25 7.90
C ALA A 721 30.13 39.46 7.06
N GLU A 722 31.18 39.30 6.24
CA GLU A 722 31.68 40.36 5.35
C GLU A 722 30.97 40.40 3.98
N LYS A 723 30.10 39.43 3.70
CA LYS A 723 29.38 39.36 2.41
C LYS A 723 28.04 40.09 2.53
N ASN A 724 27.75 40.96 1.56
CA ASN A 724 26.46 41.65 1.46
C ASN A 724 25.35 40.68 0.96
N LEU A 725 24.93 39.75 1.83
CA LEU A 725 23.90 38.75 1.54
C LEU A 725 22.50 39.34 1.82
N PHE A 726 21.56 39.05 0.92
CA PHE A 726 20.17 39.54 0.97
C PHE A 726 20.08 41.07 1.05
N PRO A 727 20.60 41.81 0.04
CA PRO A 727 20.57 43.28 0.02
C PRO A 727 19.14 43.84 0.15
N GLY A 728 18.14 43.17 -0.44
CA GLY A 728 16.73 43.56 -0.35
C GLY A 728 16.10 43.43 1.05
N LEU A 729 16.79 42.79 2.01
CA LEU A 729 16.36 42.71 3.41
C LEU A 729 17.06 43.73 4.32
N HIS A 730 18.02 44.52 3.83
CA HIS A 730 18.79 45.44 4.68
C HIS A 730 17.90 46.50 5.36
N ASN A 731 16.93 47.07 4.63
CA ASN A 731 15.97 48.02 5.24
C ASN A 731 15.02 47.31 6.22
N HIS A 732 14.58 46.09 5.88
CA HIS A 732 13.75 45.23 6.73
C HIS A 732 14.45 44.85 8.06
N MET A 733 15.78 44.82 8.09
CA MET A 733 16.54 44.55 9.32
C MET A 733 16.39 45.65 10.37
N PHE A 734 16.20 46.91 9.94
CA PHE A 734 16.01 48.05 10.84
C PHE A 734 14.57 48.14 11.38
N ASP A 735 13.62 47.45 10.76
CA ASP A 735 12.22 47.36 11.18
C ASP A 735 11.97 46.26 12.25
N THR A 736 13.01 45.49 12.59
CA THR A 736 12.95 44.35 13.52
C THR A 736 13.78 44.57 14.77
N CYS A 737 13.39 43.95 15.89
CA CYS A 737 14.13 44.05 17.16
C CYS A 737 15.60 43.60 16.98
N VAL A 738 16.55 44.26 17.65
CA VAL A 738 18.01 44.05 17.51
C VAL A 738 18.43 42.59 17.75
N GLU A 739 17.69 41.87 18.59
CA GLU A 739 17.89 40.45 18.92
C GLU A 739 17.43 39.47 17.79
N ALA A 740 16.70 39.99 16.80
CA ALA A 740 16.08 39.24 15.70
C ALA A 740 16.67 39.64 14.35
N ASN A 741 18.00 39.66 14.21
CA ASN A 741 18.63 39.85 12.90
C ASN A 741 18.21 38.71 11.96
N HIS A 742 17.21 38.99 11.12
CA HIS A 742 16.58 38.00 10.25
C HIS A 742 17.57 37.42 9.24
N VAL A 743 18.55 38.18 8.77
CA VAL A 743 19.58 37.66 7.84
C VAL A 743 20.46 36.63 8.55
N HIS A 744 20.92 36.91 9.77
CA HIS A 744 21.67 35.94 10.56
C HIS A 744 20.85 34.67 10.85
N ILE A 745 19.56 34.83 11.17
CA ILE A 745 18.65 33.69 11.38
C ILE A 745 18.50 32.87 10.09
N LEU A 746 18.32 33.52 8.94
CA LEU A 746 18.21 32.84 7.64
C LEU A 746 19.49 32.07 7.30
N VAL A 747 20.67 32.69 7.44
CA VAL A 747 21.97 32.04 7.22
C VAL A 747 22.15 30.83 8.16
N LYS A 748 21.80 30.99 9.45
CA LYS A 748 21.85 29.93 10.45
C LYS A 748 20.92 28.76 10.12
N MET A 749 19.67 29.04 9.74
CA MET A 749 18.70 28.02 9.38
C MET A 749 19.07 27.31 8.07
N ALA A 750 19.52 28.06 7.07
CA ALA A 750 19.99 27.55 5.78
C ALA A 750 21.17 26.58 5.94
N SER A 751 22.23 27.02 6.62
CA SER A 751 23.41 26.21 6.89
C SER A 751 23.08 24.98 7.72
N SER A 752 22.24 25.10 8.75
CA SER A 752 21.77 23.96 9.56
C SER A 752 21.03 22.90 8.72
N TRP A 753 20.10 23.30 7.86
CA TRP A 753 19.40 22.38 6.96
C TRP A 753 20.35 21.71 5.95
N PHE A 754 21.29 22.48 5.39
CA PHE A 754 22.31 21.93 4.49
C PHE A 754 23.21 20.92 5.22
N CYS A 755 23.67 21.25 6.44
CA CYS A 755 24.42 20.34 7.32
C CYS A 755 23.67 19.04 7.56
N LYS A 756 22.37 19.12 7.88
CA LYS A 756 21.52 17.92 8.05
C LYS A 756 21.49 17.05 6.80
N VAL A 757 21.36 17.64 5.61
CA VAL A 757 21.40 16.88 4.34
C VAL A 757 22.76 16.24 4.13
N ARG A 758 23.84 17.00 4.37
CA ARG A 758 25.22 16.57 4.12
C ARG A 758 25.69 15.48 5.08
N LEU A 759 25.45 15.64 6.38
CA LEU A 759 25.75 14.63 7.40
C LEU A 759 24.98 13.33 7.15
N ASN A 760 23.70 13.41 6.80
CA ASN A 760 22.91 12.23 6.42
C ASN A 760 23.51 11.52 5.20
N HIS A 761 24.01 12.27 4.22
CA HIS A 761 24.69 11.71 3.06
C HIS A 761 26.00 11.00 3.44
N LEU A 762 26.85 11.64 4.25
CA LEU A 762 28.13 11.07 4.72
C LEU A 762 27.89 9.82 5.58
N ALA A 763 26.96 9.88 6.53
CA ALA A 763 26.58 8.75 7.38
C ALA A 763 26.07 7.57 6.55
N ARG A 764 25.24 7.83 5.53
CA ARG A 764 24.79 6.79 4.59
C ARG A 764 25.94 6.18 3.80
N ARG A 765 26.88 6.98 3.28
CA ARG A 765 28.07 6.48 2.57
C ARG A 765 28.95 5.60 3.47
N ALA A 766 29.22 6.04 4.69
CA ALA A 766 29.96 5.25 5.67
C ALA A 766 29.23 3.93 5.95
N THR A 767 27.93 3.98 6.19
CA THR A 767 27.09 2.78 6.40
C THR A 767 27.12 1.84 5.20
N GLU A 768 27.11 2.35 3.96
CA GLU A 768 27.20 1.53 2.74
C GLU A 768 28.55 0.81 2.64
N LYS A 769 29.66 1.46 3.00
CA LYS A 769 31.00 0.83 3.08
C LYS A 769 31.02 -0.34 4.09
N PHE A 770 30.43 -0.16 5.28
CA PHE A 770 30.31 -1.23 6.28
C PHE A 770 29.37 -2.36 5.82
N LYS A 771 28.21 -2.01 5.24
CA LYS A 771 27.19 -2.97 4.79
C LYS A 771 27.66 -3.92 3.70
N CYS A 772 28.65 -3.52 2.90
CA CYS A 772 29.23 -4.40 1.89
C CYS A 772 29.67 -5.74 2.48
N LYS A 773 30.03 -5.86 3.77
CA LYS A 773 30.48 -7.12 4.40
C LYS A 773 29.37 -8.06 4.91
N MET A 774 28.11 -7.65 5.03
CA MET A 774 27.06 -8.51 5.64
C MET A 774 26.45 -9.53 4.65
N VAL A 775 26.76 -10.82 4.82
CA VAL A 775 26.27 -11.96 4.01
C VAL A 775 24.75 -12.12 4.06
N ARG A 776 24.13 -12.00 5.25
CA ARG A 776 22.69 -12.24 5.48
C ARG A 776 21.75 -11.31 4.68
N ARG A 777 22.23 -10.11 4.31
CA ARG A 777 21.50 -9.14 3.47
C ARG A 777 21.80 -9.28 1.97
N ARG A 778 22.92 -9.93 1.60
CA ARG A 778 23.32 -10.13 0.20
C ARG A 778 22.43 -11.16 -0.51
N LEU A 779 21.98 -12.18 0.21
CA LEU A 779 21.26 -13.32 -0.36
C LEU A 779 19.82 -13.47 0.13
N THR A 780 19.31 -12.60 1.00
CA THR A 780 18.01 -12.80 1.67
C THR A 780 16.88 -13.15 0.69
N LYS A 781 16.83 -12.48 -0.48
CA LYS A 781 15.82 -12.81 -1.50
C LYS A 781 16.16 -14.05 -2.34
N LEU A 782 17.44 -14.30 -2.66
CA LEU A 782 17.82 -15.53 -3.36
C LEU A 782 17.50 -16.75 -2.48
N ILE A 783 17.81 -16.69 -1.19
CA ILE A 783 17.48 -17.73 -0.20
C ILE A 783 15.96 -18.00 -0.16
N HIS A 784 15.11 -16.96 -0.22
CA HIS A 784 13.65 -17.14 -0.27
C HIS A 784 13.13 -17.78 -1.57
N PHE A 785 13.89 -17.73 -2.67
CA PHE A 785 13.48 -18.29 -3.96
C PHE A 785 14.17 -19.63 -4.27
N TYR A 786 15.31 -19.92 -3.66
CA TYR A 786 16.05 -21.15 -3.89
C TYR A 786 15.75 -22.27 -2.90
N GLY A 787 15.10 -21.97 -1.76
CA GLY A 787 14.52 -23.00 -0.89
C GLY A 787 15.46 -24.17 -0.57
N GLU A 788 16.76 -23.91 -0.44
CA GLU A 788 17.74 -24.87 0.09
C GLU A 788 17.79 -24.80 1.60
#